data_AF-D0LNE0-F1
#
_entry.id   AF-D0LNE0-F1
#
_cell.length_a   1.000
_cell.length_b   1.000
_cell.length_c   1.000
_cell.angle_alpha   90.00
_cell.angle_beta   90.00
_cell.angle_gamma   90.00
#
_symmetry.space_group_name_H-M   'P 1'
#
loop_
_entity.id
_entity.type
_entity.pdbx_description
1 polymer ?
#
loop_
_entity_poly.entity_id
_entity_poly.type
_entity_poly.pdbx_seq_one_letter_code
_entity_poly.pdbx_strand_id
1 'polypeptide(L)'
;MSENVTNVGERLRECLGTRLQKEVAMDWLSQWKAQDGEEISPDTVTSRLSGVLNGKVEGLRFFFNDTARAMLLLEVLGVTEEERGELIKAGVAAMSGNGAGPVRLVVDLSAAQSARDALDKIFLFVERTVMVTTVRPVVLVLTHDQYRHLPRTFDDFGNELHVERVDDAEAGWEAVQGHAGEHAVVLSQRRFSVFHRWIAMEFPHHGEPALEPSDALTRLERDGALPMLPAVEHPLEALGVEPSPVHLRSASGVEQRRIMLELTDEASATSLKLPASARLWLAQTLGVTATSTAAERAECEIAAVLEAQGLTAERVNGPALGRTLARARRRPLEPTALRTDDALHLINPTKPVSEQAHATIKVHEIECQAPPLARLHEAVRAWTEGDWLGDPFMEGVIARLDPQRRERNEFAHARATLVLSGVLKPRRRPNRRDWREALATLLEGPPPPARLRVPGKGDPSQSHIERDLIPSDFSKHPLSCVPAVGDVCISRNTSWGWRPRLSLQRSGDYWYAPVDIFICIDPERVTNMDMWLDLLEASTMFGGESESLKGKYQLTDLHIAQGRPGDDGEGEVPFGITDSGWALADRDIAFAWWSLRAALADAPEQTLHDGTGFLSLGQSGLVAEVRVSDIQNGADGQVEASLAADSQHLEWVEASLAADSQHLEQVEASPAADSQHLEWNHFVETMRVQSVPSSSDESAVGCWLPRLITLRGSTTMAEIRFSCSQLVGSRMSGPAAGARIAAAAAEHQRWKQARRDDD
;
A
#
# COMPACT_ATOMS: atom_id res chain seq x y z
N MET A 1 -27.47 7.23 -83.31
CA MET A 1 -27.34 7.03 -81.85
C MET A 1 -26.24 7.98 -81.36
N SER A 2 -26.59 9.21 -80.97
CA SER A 2 -25.62 10.27 -80.64
C SER A 2 -26.08 11.17 -79.48
N GLU A 3 -26.73 10.60 -78.46
CA GLU A 3 -27.31 11.39 -77.35
C GLU A 3 -26.68 11.17 -75.96
N ASN A 4 -25.71 10.25 -75.79
CA ASN A 4 -25.13 9.97 -74.45
C ASN A 4 -23.77 10.65 -74.16
N VAL A 5 -23.18 11.38 -75.10
CA VAL A 5 -21.88 12.07 -74.89
C VAL A 5 -22.06 13.45 -74.22
N THR A 6 -23.31 13.90 -74.03
CA THR A 6 -23.62 15.30 -73.74
C THR A 6 -23.60 15.73 -72.26
N ASN A 7 -23.52 14.83 -71.27
CA ASN A 7 -23.82 15.23 -69.87
C ASN A 7 -22.61 15.69 -69.01
N VAL A 8 -21.46 15.00 -69.04
CA VAL A 8 -20.36 15.28 -68.08
C VAL A 8 -19.68 16.63 -68.33
N GLY A 9 -19.36 16.96 -69.59
CA GLY A 9 -18.70 18.23 -69.93
C GLY A 9 -19.60 19.46 -69.68
N GLU A 10 -20.92 19.30 -69.78
CA GLU A 10 -21.91 20.33 -69.46
C GLU A 10 -21.98 20.58 -67.96
N ARG A 11 -22.11 19.51 -67.15
CA ARG A 11 -22.10 19.62 -65.68
C ARG A 11 -20.80 20.23 -65.16
N LEU A 12 -19.64 19.84 -65.69
CA LEU A 12 -18.36 20.45 -65.31
C LEU A 12 -18.27 21.93 -65.71
N ARG A 13 -18.93 22.34 -66.80
CA ARG A 13 -19.03 23.77 -67.19
C ARG A 13 -19.92 24.55 -66.22
N GLU A 14 -20.98 23.95 -65.70
CA GLU A 14 -21.82 24.56 -64.66
C GLU A 14 -21.02 24.75 -63.36
N CYS A 15 -20.24 23.74 -62.94
CA CYS A 15 -19.39 23.82 -61.76
C CYS A 15 -18.22 24.82 -61.93
N LEU A 16 -17.75 25.03 -63.17
CA LEU A 16 -16.72 26.03 -63.46
C LEU A 16 -17.22 27.46 -63.18
N GLY A 17 -18.52 27.72 -63.36
CA GLY A 17 -19.15 29.01 -63.11
C GLY A 17 -18.44 30.16 -63.83
N THR A 18 -18.01 31.18 -63.07
CA THR A 18 -17.29 32.36 -63.58
C THR A 18 -15.76 32.24 -63.52
N ARG A 19 -15.21 31.11 -63.02
CA ARG A 19 -13.76 30.94 -62.86
C ARG A 19 -13.09 30.72 -64.20
N LEU A 20 -11.89 31.28 -64.37
CA LEU A 20 -11.11 31.04 -65.58
C LEU A 20 -10.58 29.61 -65.59
N GLN A 21 -10.68 28.90 -66.72
CA GLN A 21 -10.15 27.54 -66.86
C GLN A 21 -8.68 27.44 -66.47
N LYS A 22 -7.91 28.50 -66.75
CA LYS A 22 -6.49 28.58 -66.40
C LYS A 22 -6.28 28.59 -64.89
N GLU A 23 -7.14 29.26 -64.12
CA GLU A 23 -7.05 29.30 -62.65
C GLU A 23 -7.35 27.91 -62.07
N VAL A 24 -8.43 27.27 -62.50
CA VAL A 24 -8.79 25.91 -62.09
C VAL A 24 -7.70 24.89 -62.43
N ALA A 25 -7.11 24.99 -63.62
CA ALA A 25 -6.00 24.12 -64.02
C ALA A 25 -4.76 24.32 -63.14
N MET A 26 -4.45 25.56 -62.72
CA MET A 26 -3.32 25.83 -61.84
C MET A 26 -3.59 25.39 -60.39
N ASP A 27 -4.81 25.61 -59.88
CA ASP A 27 -5.21 25.18 -58.54
C ASP A 27 -5.14 23.66 -58.41
N TRP A 28 -5.67 22.96 -59.42
CA TRP A 28 -5.57 21.51 -59.51
C TRP A 28 -4.12 21.03 -59.58
N LEU A 29 -3.28 21.65 -60.42
CA LEU A 29 -1.87 21.26 -60.53
C LEU A 29 -1.09 21.51 -59.23
N SER A 30 -1.38 22.61 -58.54
CA SER A 30 -0.75 22.93 -57.25
C SER A 30 -1.10 21.89 -56.18
N GLN A 31 -2.37 21.49 -56.10
CA GLN A 31 -2.82 20.50 -55.12
C GLN A 31 -2.37 19.08 -55.50
N TRP A 32 -2.30 18.76 -56.79
CA TRP A 32 -1.77 17.48 -57.28
C TRP A 32 -0.29 17.30 -56.90
N LYS A 33 0.52 18.36 -57.04
CA LYS A 33 1.93 18.34 -56.60
C LYS A 33 2.09 18.20 -55.09
N ALA A 34 1.15 18.73 -54.30
CA ALA A 34 1.18 18.60 -52.84
C ALA A 34 0.84 17.18 -52.35
N GLN A 35 0.26 16.33 -53.22
CA GLN A 35 -0.08 14.93 -52.96
C GLN A 35 0.94 13.96 -53.57
N ASP A 36 2.18 14.41 -53.81
CA ASP A 36 3.25 13.66 -54.52
C ASP A 36 2.84 13.14 -55.92
N GLY A 37 1.96 13.87 -56.60
CA GLY A 37 1.53 13.53 -57.94
C GLY A 37 2.61 13.72 -59.02
N GLU A 38 2.48 12.97 -60.13
CA GLU A 38 3.38 13.02 -61.30
C GLU A 38 3.59 14.45 -61.84
N GLU A 39 4.79 14.74 -62.35
CA GLU A 39 5.15 16.06 -62.89
C GLU A 39 4.47 16.32 -64.24
N ILE A 40 3.35 17.04 -64.21
CA ILE A 40 2.55 17.38 -65.39
C ILE A 40 2.75 18.87 -65.75
N SER A 41 2.90 19.17 -67.05
CA SER A 41 3.09 20.55 -67.49
C SER A 41 1.80 21.39 -67.40
N PRO A 42 1.88 22.69 -67.03
CA PRO A 42 0.73 23.59 -66.93
C PRO A 42 -0.14 23.67 -68.21
N ASP A 43 0.51 23.65 -69.38
CA ASP A 43 -0.16 23.69 -70.68
C ASP A 43 -0.93 22.39 -70.95
N THR A 44 -0.44 21.26 -70.46
CA THR A 44 -1.10 19.95 -70.58
C THR A 44 -2.39 19.95 -69.76
N VAL A 45 -2.34 20.35 -68.48
CA VAL A 45 -3.54 20.38 -67.61
C VAL A 45 -4.61 21.32 -68.20
N THR A 46 -4.22 22.51 -68.66
CA THR A 46 -5.13 23.47 -69.27
C THR A 46 -5.78 22.93 -70.55
N SER A 47 -4.98 22.29 -71.41
CA SER A 47 -5.47 21.64 -72.65
C SER A 47 -6.43 20.49 -72.35
N ARG A 48 -6.11 19.64 -71.36
CA ARG A 48 -6.96 18.52 -70.94
C ARG A 48 -8.25 18.99 -70.27
N LEU A 49 -8.20 20.10 -69.50
CA LEU A 49 -9.38 20.70 -68.89
C LEU A 49 -10.33 21.27 -69.95
N SER A 50 -9.78 21.97 -70.95
CA SER A 50 -10.57 22.35 -72.12
C SER A 50 -11.13 21.13 -72.86
N GLY A 51 -10.35 20.05 -72.96
CA GLY A 51 -10.80 18.78 -73.52
C GLY A 51 -12.00 18.19 -72.79
N VAL A 52 -11.94 18.07 -71.46
CA VAL A 52 -12.99 17.44 -70.65
C VAL A 52 -14.28 18.25 -70.64
N LEU A 53 -14.17 19.59 -70.58
CA LEU A 53 -15.31 20.51 -70.67
C LEU A 53 -16.00 20.42 -72.03
N ASN A 54 -15.27 20.10 -73.10
CA ASN A 54 -15.81 19.91 -74.45
C ASN A 54 -16.19 18.45 -74.75
N GLY A 55 -16.20 17.56 -73.74
CA GLY A 55 -16.55 16.15 -73.92
C GLY A 55 -15.54 15.35 -74.76
N LYS A 56 -14.30 15.84 -74.91
CA LYS A 56 -13.25 15.11 -75.62
C LYS A 56 -12.72 13.97 -74.77
N VAL A 57 -12.54 12.81 -75.40
CA VAL A 57 -12.08 11.58 -74.75
C VAL A 57 -10.72 11.76 -74.09
N GLU A 58 -9.81 12.53 -74.69
CA GLU A 58 -8.48 12.70 -74.08
C GLU A 58 -8.52 13.54 -72.80
N GLY A 59 -9.47 14.46 -72.66
CA GLY A 59 -9.69 15.20 -71.42
C GLY A 59 -10.39 14.34 -70.37
N LEU A 60 -11.40 13.57 -70.77
CA LEU A 60 -12.07 12.60 -69.90
C LEU A 60 -11.07 11.57 -69.36
N ARG A 61 -10.21 11.00 -70.20
CA ARG A 61 -9.16 10.07 -69.78
C ARG A 61 -8.13 10.73 -68.86
N PHE A 62 -7.80 12.00 -69.04
CA PHE A 62 -6.82 12.64 -68.18
C PHE A 62 -7.32 12.82 -66.74
N PHE A 63 -8.60 13.20 -66.56
CA PHE A 63 -9.15 13.47 -65.23
C PHE A 63 -9.91 12.29 -64.61
N PHE A 64 -10.68 11.53 -65.39
CA PHE A 64 -11.60 10.50 -64.86
C PHE A 64 -11.05 9.07 -64.93
N ASN A 65 -9.85 8.87 -65.50
CA ASN A 65 -9.15 7.58 -65.46
C ASN A 65 -8.52 7.29 -64.09
N ASP A 66 -8.21 8.35 -63.35
CA ASP A 66 -7.66 8.32 -62.01
C ASP A 66 -8.68 8.98 -61.06
N THR A 67 -9.18 8.21 -60.09
CA THR A 67 -10.17 8.69 -59.13
C THR A 67 -9.63 9.84 -58.27
N ALA A 68 -8.34 9.87 -57.95
CA ALA A 68 -7.73 10.97 -57.21
C ALA A 68 -7.68 12.24 -58.07
N ARG A 69 -7.31 12.14 -59.35
CA ARG A 69 -7.38 13.26 -60.30
C ARG A 69 -8.80 13.78 -60.49
N ALA A 70 -9.77 12.87 -60.56
CA ALA A 70 -11.19 13.19 -60.72
C ALA A 70 -11.74 13.87 -59.46
N MET A 71 -11.50 13.28 -58.29
CA MET A 71 -11.89 13.84 -57.00
C MET A 71 -11.27 15.21 -56.78
N LEU A 72 -9.98 15.36 -57.08
CA LEU A 72 -9.29 16.64 -56.97
C LEU A 72 -9.85 17.67 -57.95
N LEU A 73 -10.15 17.30 -59.19
CA LEU A 73 -10.79 18.21 -60.15
C LEU A 73 -12.15 18.66 -59.63
N LEU A 74 -12.95 17.75 -59.12
CA LEU A 74 -14.29 18.03 -58.59
C LEU A 74 -14.23 18.85 -57.29
N GLU A 75 -13.24 18.62 -56.45
CA GLU A 75 -12.97 19.41 -55.25
C GLU A 75 -12.54 20.82 -55.59
N VAL A 76 -11.59 20.96 -56.53
CA VAL A 76 -11.17 22.26 -57.04
C VAL A 76 -12.34 22.98 -57.68
N LEU A 77 -13.26 22.29 -58.35
CA LEU A 77 -14.49 22.85 -58.91
C LEU A 77 -15.61 23.08 -57.88
N GLY A 78 -15.40 22.76 -56.60
CA GLY A 78 -16.37 23.00 -55.54
C GLY A 78 -17.61 22.09 -55.57
N VAL A 79 -17.51 20.92 -56.21
CA VAL A 79 -18.59 19.93 -56.27
C VAL A 79 -18.78 19.28 -54.91
N THR A 80 -20.03 19.11 -54.47
CA THR A 80 -20.40 18.50 -53.19
C THR A 80 -20.07 17.00 -53.17
N GLU A 81 -19.83 16.42 -51.98
CA GLU A 81 -19.49 14.99 -51.87
C GLU A 81 -20.58 14.06 -52.44
N GLU A 82 -21.86 14.43 -52.30
CA GLU A 82 -23.01 13.66 -52.82
C GLU A 82 -22.99 13.58 -54.36
N GLU A 83 -22.58 14.65 -55.04
CA GLU A 83 -22.57 14.73 -56.52
C GLU A 83 -21.30 14.16 -57.16
N ARG A 84 -20.18 14.12 -56.40
CA ARG A 84 -18.88 13.60 -56.90
C ARG A 84 -19.01 12.16 -57.39
N GLY A 85 -19.70 11.31 -56.64
CA GLY A 85 -19.89 9.91 -57.00
C GLY A 85 -20.65 9.73 -58.31
N GLU A 86 -21.68 10.56 -58.57
CA GLU A 86 -22.42 10.53 -59.82
C GLU A 86 -21.60 11.02 -61.01
N LEU A 87 -20.84 12.10 -60.83
CA LEU A 87 -19.99 12.66 -61.89
C LEU A 87 -18.81 11.76 -62.24
N ILE A 88 -18.23 11.08 -61.26
CA ILE A 88 -17.19 10.07 -61.51
C ILE A 88 -17.78 8.89 -62.28
N LYS A 89 -18.94 8.37 -61.86
CA LYS A 89 -19.65 7.30 -62.59
C LYS A 89 -20.01 7.71 -64.01
N ALA A 90 -20.50 8.92 -64.20
CA ALA A 90 -20.83 9.46 -65.52
C ALA A 90 -19.57 9.67 -66.38
N GLY A 91 -18.47 10.14 -65.80
CA GLY A 91 -17.18 10.30 -66.48
C GLY A 91 -16.60 8.95 -66.92
N VAL A 92 -16.69 7.93 -66.08
CA VAL A 92 -16.31 6.56 -66.41
C VAL A 92 -17.21 5.96 -67.49
N ALA A 93 -18.53 6.13 -67.38
CA ALA A 93 -19.48 5.67 -68.39
C ALA A 93 -19.28 6.34 -69.77
N ALA A 94 -18.93 7.64 -69.78
CA ALA A 94 -18.61 8.38 -70.99
C ALA A 94 -17.33 7.87 -71.68
N MET A 95 -16.40 7.28 -70.93
CA MET A 95 -15.22 6.59 -71.49
C MET A 95 -15.55 5.20 -72.04
N SER A 96 -16.51 4.49 -71.42
CA SER A 96 -16.94 3.14 -71.84
C SER A 96 -17.68 3.12 -73.18
N GLY A 97 -18.34 4.21 -73.57
CA GLY A 97 -19.08 4.32 -74.84
C GLY A 97 -18.25 4.19 -76.12
N ASN A 98 -16.91 4.22 -76.03
CA ASN A 98 -15.98 4.19 -77.18
C ASN A 98 -15.03 2.96 -77.19
N GLY A 99 -15.37 1.87 -76.50
CA GLY A 99 -14.83 0.53 -76.78
C GLY A 99 -13.40 0.22 -76.31
N ALA A 100 -12.75 1.09 -75.54
CA ALA A 100 -11.45 0.80 -74.90
C ALA A 100 -11.35 1.53 -73.55
N GLY A 101 -11.90 0.90 -72.51
CA GLY A 101 -11.76 1.35 -71.12
C GLY A 101 -10.43 0.89 -70.49
N PRO A 102 -9.95 1.55 -69.42
CA PRO A 102 -8.73 1.15 -68.71
C PRO A 102 -8.91 -0.19 -67.99
N VAL A 103 -7.91 -1.08 -68.04
CA VAL A 103 -7.92 -2.39 -67.35
C VAL A 103 -8.26 -2.21 -65.87
N ARG A 104 -9.29 -2.95 -65.40
CA ARG A 104 -9.77 -2.86 -64.02
C ARG A 104 -9.32 -4.04 -63.15
N LEU A 105 -9.05 -5.20 -63.76
CA LEU A 105 -8.64 -6.41 -63.05
C LEU A 105 -7.59 -7.19 -63.87
N VAL A 106 -6.48 -7.55 -63.23
CA VAL A 106 -5.44 -8.42 -63.79
C VAL A 106 -5.42 -9.71 -62.98
N VAL A 107 -5.64 -10.84 -63.64
CA VAL A 107 -5.69 -12.17 -63.03
C VAL A 107 -4.44 -12.95 -63.42
N ASP A 108 -3.59 -13.22 -62.44
CA ASP A 108 -2.38 -13.99 -62.60
C ASP A 108 -2.62 -15.47 -62.34
N LEU A 109 -2.63 -16.26 -63.41
CA LEU A 109 -2.63 -17.73 -63.31
C LEU A 109 -1.27 -18.33 -63.68
N SER A 110 -0.30 -17.51 -64.09
CA SER A 110 1.00 -17.99 -64.58
C SER A 110 1.77 -18.81 -63.53
N ALA A 111 1.57 -18.50 -62.25
CA ALA A 111 2.15 -19.23 -61.12
C ALA A 111 1.43 -20.55 -60.77
N ALA A 112 0.27 -20.83 -61.34
CA ALA A 112 -0.49 -22.06 -61.08
C ALA A 112 0.09 -23.24 -61.88
N GLN A 113 1.15 -23.85 -61.37
CA GLN A 113 1.67 -25.11 -61.91
C GLN A 113 0.75 -26.25 -61.47
N SER A 114 0.09 -26.90 -62.42
CA SER A 114 -0.97 -27.85 -62.10
C SER A 114 -1.14 -28.89 -63.20
N ALA A 115 -1.41 -30.14 -62.82
CA ALA A 115 -1.91 -31.15 -63.74
C ALA A 115 -3.23 -30.69 -64.37
N ARG A 116 -3.58 -31.25 -65.54
CA ARG A 116 -4.75 -30.84 -66.34
C ARG A 116 -6.04 -30.69 -65.51
N ASP A 117 -6.35 -31.65 -64.64
CA ASP A 117 -7.56 -31.64 -63.81
C ASP A 117 -7.61 -30.46 -62.80
N ALA A 118 -6.45 -29.93 -62.41
CA ALA A 118 -6.38 -28.75 -61.55
C ALA A 118 -6.52 -27.45 -62.35
N LEU A 119 -6.02 -27.39 -63.61
CA LEU A 119 -6.27 -26.26 -64.50
C LEU A 119 -7.76 -26.10 -64.83
N ASP A 120 -8.48 -27.21 -65.05
CA ASP A 120 -9.93 -27.17 -65.32
C ASP A 120 -10.71 -26.54 -64.15
N LYS A 121 -10.32 -26.83 -62.90
CA LYS A 121 -10.93 -26.21 -61.71
C LYS A 121 -10.62 -24.72 -61.60
N ILE A 122 -9.39 -24.32 -61.95
CA ILE A 122 -8.99 -22.91 -61.96
C ILE A 122 -9.80 -22.13 -63.00
N PHE A 123 -9.91 -22.65 -64.23
CA PHE A 123 -10.71 -21.99 -65.27
C PHE A 123 -12.19 -21.95 -64.91
N LEU A 124 -12.75 -23.01 -64.34
CA LEU A 124 -14.14 -23.03 -63.87
C LEU A 124 -14.38 -21.99 -62.76
N PHE A 125 -13.42 -21.82 -61.85
CA PHE A 125 -13.48 -20.78 -60.83
C PHE A 125 -13.41 -19.38 -61.45
N VAL A 126 -12.47 -19.12 -62.37
CA VAL A 126 -12.39 -17.83 -63.05
C VAL A 126 -13.68 -17.52 -63.80
N GLU A 127 -14.24 -18.49 -64.52
CA GLU A 127 -15.50 -18.33 -65.24
C GLU A 127 -16.68 -18.01 -64.30
N ARG A 128 -16.81 -18.73 -63.18
CA ARG A 128 -17.95 -18.58 -62.25
C ARG A 128 -17.82 -17.41 -61.28
N THR A 129 -16.59 -17.01 -60.95
CA THR A 129 -16.33 -16.05 -59.88
C THR A 129 -15.84 -14.72 -60.43
N VAL A 130 -14.90 -14.74 -61.38
CA VAL A 130 -14.29 -13.52 -61.93
C VAL A 130 -15.08 -13.01 -63.14
N MET A 131 -15.46 -13.91 -64.05
CA MET A 131 -16.15 -13.53 -65.29
C MET A 131 -17.64 -13.22 -65.09
N VAL A 132 -18.24 -13.54 -63.94
CA VAL A 132 -19.61 -13.10 -63.61
C VAL A 132 -19.64 -11.63 -63.15
N THR A 133 -18.49 -11.05 -62.80
CA THR A 133 -18.41 -9.66 -62.31
C THR A 133 -18.54 -8.63 -63.43
N THR A 134 -18.99 -7.43 -63.05
CA THR A 134 -19.04 -6.21 -63.86
C THR A 134 -17.70 -5.47 -63.95
N VAL A 135 -16.67 -5.95 -63.24
CA VAL A 135 -15.34 -5.35 -63.23
C VAL A 135 -14.62 -5.67 -64.55
N ARG A 136 -14.71 -4.74 -65.51
CA ARG A 136 -14.18 -4.86 -66.88
C ARG A 136 -13.38 -3.62 -67.29
N PRO A 137 -12.40 -3.76 -68.21
CA PRO A 137 -11.90 -4.99 -68.82
C PRO A 137 -10.97 -5.80 -67.90
N VAL A 138 -10.89 -7.11 -68.14
CA VAL A 138 -10.06 -8.09 -67.42
C VAL A 138 -8.86 -8.50 -68.27
N VAL A 139 -7.68 -8.60 -67.67
CA VAL A 139 -6.50 -9.24 -68.28
C VAL A 139 -6.26 -10.57 -67.59
N LEU A 140 -6.26 -11.67 -68.34
CA LEU A 140 -5.91 -13.00 -67.86
C LEU A 140 -4.50 -13.36 -68.33
N VAL A 141 -3.56 -13.50 -67.40
CA VAL A 141 -2.15 -13.82 -67.69
C VAL A 141 -1.92 -15.32 -67.53
N LEU A 142 -1.58 -15.99 -68.64
CA LEU A 142 -1.42 -17.44 -68.73
C LEU A 142 -0.10 -17.81 -69.40
N THR A 143 0.49 -18.93 -69.00
CA THR A 143 1.58 -19.51 -69.78
C THR A 143 1.06 -20.08 -71.12
N HIS A 144 1.95 -20.22 -72.10
CA HIS A 144 1.62 -20.87 -73.38
C HIS A 144 0.97 -22.25 -73.22
N ASP A 145 1.39 -23.02 -72.21
CA ASP A 145 0.83 -24.35 -71.93
C ASP A 145 -0.59 -24.27 -71.36
N GLN A 146 -0.81 -23.39 -70.38
CA GLN A 146 -2.14 -23.13 -69.81
C GLN A 146 -3.13 -22.63 -70.87
N TYR A 147 -2.68 -21.76 -71.78
CA TYR A 147 -3.51 -21.23 -72.86
C TYR A 147 -4.10 -22.32 -73.76
N ARG A 148 -3.36 -23.42 -74.02
CA ARG A 148 -3.85 -24.55 -74.84
C ARG A 148 -5.03 -25.26 -74.21
N HIS A 149 -5.23 -25.09 -72.91
CA HIS A 149 -6.29 -25.70 -72.12
C HIS A 149 -7.42 -24.71 -71.78
N LEU A 150 -7.33 -23.45 -72.21
CA LEU A 150 -8.37 -22.46 -71.97
C LEU A 150 -9.69 -22.87 -72.65
N PRO A 151 -10.82 -22.96 -71.91
CA PRO A 151 -12.11 -23.30 -72.50
C PRO A 151 -12.57 -22.25 -73.53
N ARG A 152 -13.23 -22.70 -74.60
CA ARG A 152 -13.77 -21.80 -75.64
C ARG A 152 -14.87 -20.87 -75.15
N THR A 153 -15.47 -21.13 -73.99
CA THR A 153 -16.44 -20.20 -73.37
C THR A 153 -15.81 -18.84 -73.04
N PHE A 154 -14.48 -18.76 -72.93
CA PHE A 154 -13.79 -17.49 -72.76
C PHE A 154 -13.77 -16.61 -74.02
N ASP A 155 -14.02 -17.18 -75.21
CA ASP A 155 -14.11 -16.42 -76.46
C ASP A 155 -15.37 -15.52 -76.50
N ASP A 156 -16.40 -15.88 -75.73
CA ASP A 156 -17.70 -15.16 -75.67
C ASP A 156 -17.58 -13.76 -75.04
N PHE A 157 -16.50 -13.49 -74.30
CA PHE A 157 -16.27 -12.19 -73.63
C PHE A 157 -15.66 -11.12 -74.53
N GLY A 158 -15.26 -11.46 -75.76
CA GLY A 158 -14.81 -10.51 -76.79
C GLY A 158 -13.74 -9.52 -76.28
N ASN A 159 -13.97 -8.22 -76.48
CA ASN A 159 -13.04 -7.15 -76.10
C ASN A 159 -12.99 -6.85 -74.59
N GLU A 160 -13.86 -7.47 -73.78
CA GLU A 160 -13.87 -7.27 -72.33
C GLU A 160 -12.84 -8.13 -71.58
N LEU A 161 -12.30 -9.14 -72.26
CA LEU A 161 -11.25 -10.03 -71.77
C LEU A 161 -10.04 -9.98 -72.71
N HIS A 162 -8.89 -9.60 -72.18
CA HIS A 162 -7.60 -9.74 -72.86
C HIS A 162 -6.85 -10.93 -72.27
N VAL A 163 -6.36 -11.84 -73.12
CA VAL A 163 -5.55 -12.99 -72.68
C VAL A 163 -4.09 -12.74 -73.05
N GLU A 164 -3.27 -12.49 -72.04
CA GLU A 164 -1.83 -12.31 -72.19
C GLU A 164 -1.12 -13.65 -72.09
N ARG A 165 -0.31 -14.00 -73.10
CA ARG A 165 0.41 -15.27 -73.17
C ARG A 165 1.87 -15.04 -72.87
N VAL A 166 2.38 -15.74 -71.87
CA VAL A 166 3.77 -15.63 -71.40
C VAL A 166 4.50 -16.97 -71.46
N ASP A 167 5.82 -16.90 -71.41
CA ASP A 167 6.66 -18.10 -71.49
C ASP A 167 6.65 -18.89 -70.18
N ASP A 168 6.75 -18.21 -69.04
CA ASP A 168 6.80 -18.81 -67.71
C ASP A 168 6.16 -17.91 -66.63
N ALA A 169 6.27 -18.34 -65.36
CA ALA A 169 5.69 -17.63 -64.22
C ALA A 169 6.40 -16.31 -63.88
N GLU A 170 7.68 -16.15 -64.20
CA GLU A 170 8.39 -14.88 -63.97
C GLU A 170 8.02 -13.86 -65.05
N ALA A 171 8.03 -14.26 -66.32
CA ALA A 171 7.51 -13.44 -67.41
C ALA A 171 6.03 -13.09 -67.20
N GLY A 172 5.25 -14.02 -66.62
CA GLY A 172 3.88 -13.78 -66.17
C GLY A 172 3.79 -12.68 -65.13
N TRP A 173 4.64 -12.73 -64.10
CA TRP A 173 4.65 -11.71 -63.06
C TRP A 173 5.08 -10.32 -63.59
N GLU A 174 6.05 -10.26 -64.50
CA GLU A 174 6.40 -9.01 -65.19
C GLU A 174 5.22 -8.45 -66.01
N ALA A 175 4.51 -9.32 -66.73
CA ALA A 175 3.31 -8.93 -67.49
C ALA A 175 2.19 -8.45 -66.56
N VAL A 176 1.99 -9.11 -65.42
CA VAL A 176 1.02 -8.67 -64.38
C VAL A 176 1.37 -7.28 -63.90
N GLN A 177 2.63 -6.99 -63.58
CA GLN A 177 3.06 -5.66 -63.15
C GLN A 177 2.86 -4.60 -64.25
N GLY A 178 3.20 -4.93 -65.49
CA GLY A 178 3.01 -4.04 -66.64
C GLY A 178 1.54 -3.70 -66.91
N HIS A 179 0.66 -4.71 -66.88
CA HIS A 179 -0.79 -4.52 -67.07
C HIS A 179 -1.47 -3.89 -65.86
N ALA A 180 -0.97 -4.14 -64.65
CA ALA A 180 -1.56 -3.58 -63.45
C ALA A 180 -1.44 -2.06 -63.40
N GLY A 181 -0.29 -1.52 -63.83
CA GLY A 181 0.01 -0.09 -63.80
C GLY A 181 -0.32 0.54 -62.44
N GLU A 182 -0.92 1.72 -62.46
CA GLU A 182 -1.30 2.45 -61.23
C GLU A 182 -2.70 2.13 -60.70
N HIS A 183 -3.58 1.52 -61.51
CA HIS A 183 -5.02 1.52 -61.21
C HIS A 183 -5.70 0.15 -61.20
N ALA A 184 -5.11 -0.88 -61.81
CA ALA A 184 -5.79 -2.18 -61.83
C ALA A 184 -5.63 -2.92 -60.50
N VAL A 185 -6.66 -3.66 -60.12
CA VAL A 185 -6.57 -4.63 -59.03
C VAL A 185 -5.94 -5.92 -59.56
N VAL A 186 -5.04 -6.52 -58.79
CA VAL A 186 -4.31 -7.73 -59.13
C VAL A 186 -4.85 -8.88 -58.29
N LEU A 187 -5.33 -9.92 -58.96
CA LEU A 187 -5.74 -11.18 -58.35
C LEU A 187 -4.62 -12.20 -58.61
N SER A 188 -3.84 -12.55 -57.59
CA SER A 188 -2.65 -13.41 -57.72
C SER A 188 -2.34 -14.16 -56.43
N GLN A 189 -1.65 -15.30 -56.58
CA GLN A 189 -1.00 -16.02 -55.48
C GLN A 189 0.24 -15.29 -54.94
N ARG A 190 0.93 -14.53 -55.80
CA ARG A 190 2.11 -13.75 -55.42
C ARG A 190 1.66 -12.45 -54.75
N ARG A 191 2.41 -12.02 -53.73
CA ARG A 191 2.16 -10.74 -53.05
C ARG A 191 2.41 -9.58 -54.01
N PHE A 192 1.35 -8.82 -54.30
CA PHE A 192 1.47 -7.54 -54.98
C PHE A 192 1.85 -6.44 -53.97
N SER A 193 2.73 -5.52 -54.37
CA SER A 193 3.32 -4.52 -53.47
C SER A 193 2.31 -3.53 -52.87
N VAL A 194 1.20 -3.27 -53.56
CA VAL A 194 0.16 -2.35 -53.12
C VAL A 194 -1.00 -3.13 -52.49
N PHE A 195 -1.11 -3.10 -51.16
CA PHE A 195 -2.06 -3.93 -50.39
C PHE A 195 -3.52 -3.82 -50.85
N HIS A 196 -4.05 -2.60 -51.00
CA HIS A 196 -5.44 -2.36 -51.38
C HIS A 196 -5.73 -2.64 -52.87
N ARG A 197 -4.71 -3.06 -53.64
CA ARG A 197 -4.86 -3.50 -55.02
C ARG A 197 -4.60 -4.98 -55.19
N TRP A 198 -4.38 -5.70 -54.10
CA TRP A 198 -4.09 -7.12 -54.12
C TRP A 198 -5.30 -7.92 -53.63
N ILE A 199 -5.82 -8.80 -54.47
CA ILE A 199 -6.71 -9.88 -54.05
C ILE A 199 -5.83 -11.12 -53.97
N ALA A 200 -5.57 -11.56 -52.74
CA ALA A 200 -4.77 -12.76 -52.55
C ALA A 200 -5.60 -13.97 -52.96
N MET A 201 -5.04 -14.80 -53.82
CA MET A 201 -5.66 -16.03 -54.27
C MET A 201 -4.80 -17.21 -53.84
N GLU A 202 -5.44 -18.32 -53.50
CA GLU A 202 -4.74 -19.59 -53.23
C GLU A 202 -5.43 -20.73 -53.97
N PHE A 203 -4.61 -21.60 -54.57
CA PHE A 203 -5.06 -22.86 -55.16
C PHE A 203 -4.68 -24.02 -54.25
N PRO A 204 -5.58 -24.47 -53.37
CA PRO A 204 -5.27 -25.61 -52.51
C PRO A 204 -5.08 -26.87 -53.37
N HIS A 205 -4.15 -27.74 -52.97
CA HIS A 205 -3.97 -29.06 -53.62
C HIS A 205 -5.26 -29.89 -53.63
N HIS A 206 -6.15 -29.66 -52.66
CA HIS A 206 -7.48 -30.22 -52.58
C HIS A 206 -8.48 -29.11 -52.17
N GLY A 207 -9.35 -28.68 -53.09
CA GLY A 207 -10.40 -27.71 -52.78
C GLY A 207 -10.74 -26.79 -53.96
N GLU A 208 -11.65 -25.86 -53.72
CA GLU A 208 -11.89 -24.71 -54.60
C GLU A 208 -10.87 -23.61 -54.30
N PRO A 209 -10.54 -22.75 -55.28
CA PRO A 209 -9.67 -21.61 -55.04
C PRO A 209 -10.24 -20.68 -53.97
N ALA A 210 -9.39 -20.21 -53.06
CA ALA A 210 -9.76 -19.27 -52.01
C ALA A 210 -9.31 -17.86 -52.36
N LEU A 211 -10.13 -16.87 -52.01
CA LEU A 211 -9.79 -15.44 -52.11
C LEU A 211 -9.71 -14.81 -50.72
N GLU A 212 -8.82 -13.86 -50.56
CA GLU A 212 -8.76 -12.98 -49.41
C GLU A 212 -8.68 -11.51 -49.86
N PRO A 213 -9.65 -10.66 -49.48
CA PRO A 213 -10.89 -11.03 -48.79
C PRO A 213 -11.81 -11.88 -49.68
N SER A 214 -12.64 -12.74 -49.07
CA SER A 214 -13.51 -13.68 -49.82
C SER A 214 -14.60 -12.99 -50.64
N ASP A 215 -14.98 -11.78 -50.27
CA ASP A 215 -15.95 -10.91 -50.95
C ASP A 215 -15.28 -9.77 -51.76
N ALA A 216 -13.98 -9.87 -52.04
CA ALA A 216 -13.19 -8.82 -52.69
C ALA A 216 -13.83 -8.30 -53.99
N LEU A 217 -14.30 -9.21 -54.84
CA LEU A 217 -14.88 -8.86 -56.14
C LEU A 217 -16.19 -8.09 -55.99
N THR A 218 -17.08 -8.55 -55.11
CA THR A 218 -18.35 -7.85 -54.82
C THR A 218 -18.11 -6.47 -54.21
N ARG A 219 -17.09 -6.33 -53.35
CA ARG A 219 -16.67 -5.01 -52.82
C ARG A 219 -16.14 -4.11 -53.92
N LEU A 220 -15.33 -4.64 -54.82
CA LEU A 220 -14.78 -3.87 -55.93
C LEU A 220 -15.89 -3.36 -56.87
N GLU A 221 -16.94 -4.15 -57.11
CA GLU A 221 -18.12 -3.73 -57.87
C GLU A 221 -18.93 -2.63 -57.18
N ARG A 222 -19.13 -2.76 -55.86
CA ARG A 222 -19.94 -1.83 -55.06
C ARG A 222 -19.21 -0.51 -54.80
N ASP A 223 -17.96 -0.60 -54.37
CA ASP A 223 -17.18 0.50 -53.78
C ASP A 223 -16.08 1.02 -54.72
N GLY A 224 -15.74 0.28 -55.78
CA GLY A 224 -14.67 0.66 -56.71
C GLY A 224 -13.25 0.49 -56.17
N ALA A 225 -13.09 0.07 -54.91
CA ALA A 225 -11.79 -0.13 -54.26
C ALA A 225 -11.85 -1.22 -53.17
N LEU A 226 -10.69 -1.77 -52.80
CA LEU A 226 -10.54 -2.62 -51.62
C LEU A 226 -10.10 -1.77 -50.41
N PRO A 227 -10.36 -2.21 -49.17
CA PRO A 227 -9.94 -1.49 -47.98
C PRO A 227 -8.41 -1.35 -47.91
N MET A 228 -7.96 -0.17 -47.46
CA MET A 228 -6.57 0.09 -47.11
C MET A 228 -6.21 -0.60 -45.79
N LEU A 229 -4.90 -0.74 -45.53
CA LEU A 229 -4.44 -1.11 -44.20
C LEU A 229 -4.84 0.01 -43.21
N PRO A 230 -5.35 -0.34 -42.02
CA PRO A 230 -5.58 0.64 -40.95
C PRO A 230 -4.31 1.42 -40.64
N ALA A 231 -4.45 2.70 -40.29
CA ALA A 231 -3.34 3.50 -39.79
C ALA A 231 -2.93 2.97 -38.40
N VAL A 232 -1.63 2.81 -38.18
CA VAL A 232 -1.09 2.32 -36.91
C VAL A 232 -0.78 3.50 -35.99
N GLU A 233 -1.59 3.69 -34.95
CA GLU A 233 -1.40 4.77 -33.96
C GLU A 233 -0.21 4.52 -33.04
N HIS A 234 0.07 3.26 -32.71
CA HIS A 234 1.11 2.88 -31.75
C HIS A 234 2.10 1.87 -32.35
N PRO A 235 3.05 2.32 -33.20
CA PRO A 235 4.00 1.44 -33.86
C PRO A 235 4.80 0.60 -32.87
N LEU A 236 4.88 -0.71 -33.09
CA LEU A 236 5.63 -1.64 -32.25
C LEU A 236 7.13 -1.32 -32.24
N GLU A 237 7.66 -0.79 -33.34
CA GLU A 237 9.06 -0.35 -33.47
C GLU A 237 9.42 0.75 -32.46
N ALA A 238 8.46 1.59 -32.08
CA ALA A 238 8.69 2.67 -31.13
C ALA A 238 9.01 2.16 -29.72
N LEU A 239 8.72 0.89 -29.41
CA LEU A 239 9.05 0.25 -28.13
C LEU A 239 10.48 -0.28 -28.06
N GLY A 240 11.29 -0.13 -29.12
CA GLY A 240 12.69 -0.57 -29.13
C GLY A 240 12.87 -2.09 -29.07
N VAL A 241 11.86 -2.86 -29.49
CA VAL A 241 11.92 -4.32 -29.54
C VAL A 241 12.84 -4.77 -30.69
N GLU A 242 13.78 -5.66 -30.40
CA GLU A 242 14.64 -6.26 -31.43
C GLU A 242 13.89 -7.36 -32.22
N PRO A 243 13.88 -7.32 -33.56
CA PRO A 243 13.17 -8.31 -34.37
C PRO A 243 13.82 -9.68 -34.28
N SER A 244 13.01 -10.73 -34.07
CA SER A 244 13.47 -12.12 -33.98
C SER A 244 12.94 -12.95 -35.15
N PRO A 245 13.82 -13.62 -35.93
CA PRO A 245 13.40 -14.40 -37.08
C PRO A 245 12.42 -15.51 -36.69
N VAL A 246 11.26 -15.53 -37.35
CA VAL A 246 10.30 -16.62 -37.23
C VAL A 246 10.12 -17.28 -38.59
N HIS A 247 10.09 -18.61 -38.60
CA HIS A 247 9.78 -19.34 -39.82
C HIS A 247 8.30 -19.14 -40.15
N LEU A 248 8.00 -18.22 -41.06
CA LEU A 248 6.82 -18.33 -41.90
C LEU A 248 6.99 -19.59 -42.73
N ARG A 249 6.46 -20.72 -42.28
CA ARG A 249 6.32 -21.91 -43.15
C ARG A 249 5.54 -21.46 -44.36
N SER A 250 6.17 -21.39 -45.54
CA SER A 250 5.58 -21.17 -46.87
C SER A 250 4.16 -20.57 -46.85
N ALA A 251 3.98 -19.41 -46.22
CA ALA A 251 2.65 -18.86 -45.99
C ALA A 251 2.06 -18.51 -47.35
N SER A 252 0.86 -19.01 -47.63
CA SER A 252 0.18 -18.73 -48.89
C SER A 252 -0.09 -17.23 -49.03
N GLY A 253 -0.34 -16.74 -50.25
CA GLY A 253 -0.69 -15.34 -50.46
C GLY A 253 -1.88 -14.91 -49.58
N VAL A 254 -2.86 -15.80 -49.40
CA VAL A 254 -4.03 -15.60 -48.53
C VAL A 254 -3.61 -15.42 -47.07
N GLU A 255 -2.75 -16.31 -46.55
CA GLU A 255 -2.27 -16.23 -45.17
C GLU A 255 -1.41 -14.97 -44.94
N GLN A 256 -0.53 -14.63 -45.88
CA GLN A 256 0.27 -13.40 -45.83
C GLN A 256 -0.62 -12.16 -45.73
N ARG A 257 -1.68 -12.09 -46.55
CA ARG A 257 -2.61 -10.94 -46.54
C ARG A 257 -3.35 -10.81 -45.21
N ARG A 258 -3.77 -11.92 -44.59
CA ARG A 258 -4.41 -11.91 -43.26
C ARG A 258 -3.46 -11.44 -42.18
N ILE A 259 -2.24 -11.98 -42.15
CA ILE A 259 -1.21 -11.58 -41.18
C ILE A 259 -0.92 -10.08 -41.30
N MET A 260 -0.86 -9.52 -42.52
CA MET A 260 -0.67 -8.07 -42.70
C MET A 260 -1.76 -7.25 -42.00
N LEU A 261 -3.02 -7.68 -42.05
CA LEU A 261 -4.12 -7.01 -41.33
C LEU A 261 -4.01 -7.21 -39.82
N GLU A 262 -3.77 -8.45 -39.38
CA GLU A 262 -3.68 -8.80 -37.96
C GLU A 262 -2.53 -8.08 -37.25
N LEU A 263 -1.44 -7.78 -37.96
CA LEU A 263 -0.32 -7.00 -37.43
C LEU A 263 -0.64 -5.52 -37.22
N THR A 264 -1.60 -4.96 -37.98
CA THR A 264 -1.94 -3.53 -37.92
C THR A 264 -3.01 -3.18 -36.88
N ASP A 265 -3.78 -4.17 -36.43
CA ASP A 265 -4.88 -4.00 -35.47
C ASP A 265 -4.53 -4.54 -34.08
N GLU A 266 -4.82 -3.80 -33.01
CA GLU A 266 -4.38 -4.16 -31.66
C GLU A 266 -5.08 -5.43 -31.14
N ALA A 267 -6.38 -5.57 -31.38
CA ALA A 267 -7.14 -6.73 -30.93
C ALA A 267 -6.69 -8.00 -31.65
N SER A 268 -6.48 -7.91 -32.97
CA SER A 268 -6.02 -9.00 -33.80
C SER A 268 -4.55 -9.36 -33.51
N ALA A 269 -3.69 -8.38 -33.28
CA ALA A 269 -2.29 -8.59 -32.93
C ALA A 269 -2.14 -9.39 -31.62
N THR A 270 -3.03 -9.15 -30.66
CA THR A 270 -3.09 -9.93 -29.41
C THR A 270 -3.48 -11.40 -29.68
N SER A 271 -4.36 -11.64 -30.66
CA SER A 271 -4.86 -12.98 -30.99
C SER A 271 -3.83 -13.87 -31.71
N LEU A 272 -2.82 -13.27 -32.35
CA LEU A 272 -1.75 -13.98 -33.05
C LEU A 272 -0.93 -14.92 -32.15
N LYS A 273 -0.95 -14.71 -30.82
CA LYS A 273 -0.15 -15.47 -29.84
C LYS A 273 1.35 -15.53 -30.17
N LEU A 274 1.83 -14.54 -30.92
CA LEU A 274 3.25 -14.38 -31.27
C LEU A 274 3.88 -13.32 -30.36
N PRO A 275 5.13 -13.51 -29.93
CA PRO A 275 5.84 -12.49 -29.15
C PRO A 275 6.07 -11.22 -29.99
N ALA A 276 6.22 -10.07 -29.32
CA ALA A 276 6.49 -8.77 -29.94
C ALA A 276 7.61 -8.82 -30.99
N SER A 277 8.74 -9.45 -30.66
CA SER A 277 9.90 -9.56 -31.54
C SER A 277 9.62 -10.35 -32.83
N ALA A 278 8.77 -11.38 -32.75
CA ALA A 278 8.33 -12.15 -33.90
C ALA A 278 7.37 -11.34 -34.78
N ARG A 279 6.38 -10.67 -34.17
CA ARG A 279 5.44 -9.80 -34.90
C ARG A 279 6.16 -8.68 -35.63
N LEU A 280 7.18 -8.10 -34.99
CA LEU A 280 8.00 -7.07 -35.61
C LEU A 280 8.78 -7.60 -36.81
N TRP A 281 9.42 -8.76 -36.69
CA TRP A 281 10.13 -9.39 -37.80
C TRP A 281 9.21 -9.73 -38.98
N LEU A 282 8.00 -10.22 -38.69
CA LEU A 282 6.98 -10.49 -39.71
C LEU A 282 6.55 -9.22 -40.43
N ALA A 283 6.31 -8.14 -39.69
CA ALA A 283 5.90 -6.85 -40.24
C ALA A 283 6.96 -6.29 -41.20
N GLN A 284 8.24 -6.34 -40.81
CA GLN A 284 9.38 -5.93 -41.64
C GLN A 284 9.49 -6.78 -42.91
N THR A 285 9.32 -8.09 -42.81
CA THR A 285 9.35 -9.02 -43.96
C THR A 285 8.18 -8.76 -44.91
N LEU A 286 6.99 -8.47 -44.35
CA LEU A 286 5.77 -8.22 -45.10
C LEU A 286 5.62 -6.76 -45.56
N GLY A 287 6.54 -5.87 -45.22
CA GLY A 287 6.53 -4.46 -45.62
C GLY A 287 5.36 -3.67 -45.01
N VAL A 288 4.95 -4.01 -43.79
CA VAL A 288 3.88 -3.32 -43.04
C VAL A 288 4.39 -2.85 -41.68
N THR A 289 3.70 -1.89 -41.08
CA THR A 289 3.95 -1.47 -39.69
C THR A 289 3.12 -2.33 -38.73
N ALA A 290 3.76 -2.95 -37.74
CA ALA A 290 3.02 -3.64 -36.67
C ALA A 290 2.59 -2.65 -35.58
N THR A 291 1.42 -2.88 -35.00
CA THR A 291 0.96 -2.18 -33.80
C THR A 291 1.43 -2.87 -32.51
N SER A 292 1.68 -2.08 -31.47
CA SER A 292 1.90 -2.58 -30.12
C SER A 292 0.58 -2.86 -29.41
N THR A 293 0.61 -3.77 -28.43
CA THR A 293 -0.51 -4.00 -27.52
C THR A 293 -0.40 -3.12 -26.28
N ALA A 294 -1.53 -2.84 -25.61
CA ALA A 294 -1.53 -2.11 -24.33
C ALA A 294 -0.62 -2.75 -23.27
N ALA A 295 -0.54 -4.08 -23.24
CA ALA A 295 0.33 -4.81 -22.33
C ALA A 295 1.83 -4.56 -22.60
N GLU A 296 2.23 -4.56 -23.87
CA GLU A 296 3.62 -4.30 -24.26
C GLU A 296 4.04 -2.86 -23.98
N ARG A 297 3.15 -1.89 -24.21
CA ARG A 297 3.38 -0.48 -23.85
C ARG A 297 3.60 -0.35 -22.34
N ALA A 298 2.73 -0.94 -21.54
CA ALA A 298 2.85 -0.92 -20.08
C ALA A 298 4.17 -1.56 -19.58
N GLU A 299 4.59 -2.69 -20.15
CA GLU A 299 5.86 -3.33 -19.78
C GLU A 299 7.08 -2.48 -20.19
N CYS A 300 7.04 -1.84 -21.37
CA CYS A 300 8.08 -0.92 -21.82
C CYS A 300 8.24 0.27 -20.86
N GLU A 301 7.12 0.86 -20.43
CA GLU A 301 7.12 1.95 -19.45
C GLU A 301 7.65 1.51 -18.09
N ILE A 302 7.24 0.33 -17.61
CA ILE A 302 7.75 -0.24 -16.36
C ILE A 302 9.28 -0.40 -16.44
N ALA A 303 9.80 -0.93 -17.54
CA ALA A 303 11.23 -1.08 -17.76
C ALA A 303 11.94 0.28 -17.74
N ALA A 304 11.40 1.29 -18.44
CA ALA A 304 11.96 2.64 -18.47
C ALA A 304 11.98 3.31 -17.08
N VAL A 305 10.92 3.12 -16.29
CA VAL A 305 10.85 3.64 -14.91
C VAL A 305 11.86 2.95 -13.99
N LEU A 306 12.01 1.63 -14.10
CA LEU A 306 13.00 0.88 -13.33
C LEU A 306 14.43 1.30 -13.67
N GLU A 307 14.74 1.45 -14.96
CA GLU A 307 16.04 1.93 -15.44
C GLU A 307 16.32 3.37 -14.96
N ALA A 308 15.33 4.27 -15.07
CA ALA A 308 15.47 5.65 -14.60
C ALA A 308 15.77 5.71 -13.10
N GLN A 309 15.14 4.85 -12.28
CA GLN A 309 15.38 4.76 -10.84
C GLN A 309 16.65 3.98 -10.49
N GLY A 310 17.23 3.22 -11.42
CA GLY A 310 18.34 2.30 -11.14
C GLY A 310 17.94 1.13 -10.25
N LEU A 311 16.69 0.67 -10.36
CA LEU A 311 16.11 -0.37 -9.51
C LEU A 311 15.79 -1.63 -10.31
N THR A 312 15.81 -2.77 -9.64
CA THR A 312 15.28 -4.03 -10.15
C THR A 312 13.99 -4.37 -9.41
N ALA A 313 12.97 -4.85 -10.13
CA ALA A 313 11.69 -5.20 -9.54
C ALA A 313 11.69 -6.65 -9.01
N GLU A 314 11.44 -6.82 -7.71
CA GLU A 314 11.23 -8.14 -7.11
C GLU A 314 9.75 -8.55 -7.22
N ARG A 315 9.46 -9.76 -7.70
CA ARG A 315 8.08 -10.27 -7.76
C ARG A 315 7.59 -10.69 -6.37
N VAL A 316 6.47 -10.14 -5.93
CA VAL A 316 5.89 -10.40 -4.61
C VAL A 316 4.38 -10.55 -4.67
N ASN A 317 3.80 -11.28 -3.71
CA ASN A 317 2.35 -11.37 -3.52
C ASN A 317 1.82 -10.21 -2.65
N GLY A 318 0.50 -10.04 -2.62
CA GLY A 318 -0.17 -8.99 -1.84
C GLY A 318 0.22 -8.95 -0.35
N PRO A 319 0.25 -10.10 0.37
CA PRO A 319 0.71 -10.14 1.76
C PRO A 319 2.17 -9.70 1.94
N ALA A 320 3.06 -10.07 1.04
CA ALA A 320 4.46 -9.64 1.08
C ALA A 320 4.61 -8.14 0.83
N LEU A 321 3.89 -7.58 -0.14
CA LEU A 321 3.81 -6.12 -0.35
C LEU A 321 3.31 -5.41 0.91
N GLY A 322 2.22 -5.90 1.51
CA GLY A 322 1.66 -5.34 2.75
C GLY A 322 2.69 -5.32 3.89
N ARG A 323 3.47 -6.39 4.05
CA ARG A 323 4.57 -6.45 5.03
C ARG A 323 5.67 -5.43 4.72
N THR A 324 6.09 -5.28 3.47
CA THR A 324 7.14 -4.31 3.11
C THR A 324 6.67 -2.87 3.31
N LEU A 325 5.42 -2.55 2.97
CA LEU A 325 4.84 -1.22 3.24
C LEU A 325 4.72 -0.94 4.75
N ALA A 326 4.31 -1.93 5.55
CA ALA A 326 4.30 -1.80 7.00
C ALA A 326 5.71 -1.62 7.58
N ARG A 327 6.71 -2.33 7.03
CA ARG A 327 8.12 -2.18 7.37
C ARG A 327 8.62 -0.76 7.06
N ALA A 328 8.30 -0.21 5.89
CA ALA A 328 8.69 1.13 5.44
C ALA A 328 8.20 2.25 6.37
N ARG A 329 7.05 2.05 7.03
CA ARG A 329 6.50 3.01 7.99
C ARG A 329 7.27 3.03 9.30
N ARG A 330 7.89 1.90 9.67
CA ARG A 330 8.55 1.68 10.97
C ARG A 330 10.06 1.91 10.91
N ARG A 331 10.67 1.66 9.76
CA ARG A 331 12.10 1.91 9.50
C ARG A 331 12.31 2.51 8.12
N PRO A 332 13.32 3.38 7.95
CA PRO A 332 13.70 3.86 6.64
C PRO A 332 14.09 2.65 5.79
N LEU A 333 13.47 2.56 4.62
CA LEU A 333 13.84 1.59 3.60
C LEU A 333 14.55 2.32 2.47
N GLU A 334 15.60 1.67 1.98
CA GLU A 334 16.20 2.03 0.71
C GLU A 334 15.14 1.97 -0.40
N PRO A 335 15.29 2.79 -1.46
CA PRO A 335 14.40 2.80 -2.60
C PRO A 335 14.22 1.39 -3.16
N THR A 336 12.97 0.93 -3.22
CA THR A 336 12.66 -0.47 -3.56
C THR A 336 11.56 -0.52 -4.61
N ALA A 337 11.69 -1.43 -5.57
CA ALA A 337 10.66 -1.70 -6.57
C ALA A 337 10.12 -3.13 -6.40
N LEU A 338 8.81 -3.27 -6.23
CA LEU A 338 8.12 -4.54 -6.07
C LEU A 338 7.08 -4.72 -7.16
N ARG A 339 7.00 -5.90 -7.78
CA ARG A 339 6.01 -6.23 -8.82
C ARG A 339 4.99 -7.23 -8.29
N THR A 340 3.73 -6.82 -8.32
CA THR A 340 2.56 -7.69 -8.14
C THR A 340 2.03 -8.10 -9.52
N ASP A 341 1.03 -9.00 -9.56
CA ASP A 341 0.43 -9.44 -10.82
C ASP A 341 -0.19 -8.27 -11.61
N ASP A 342 -0.71 -7.25 -10.92
CA ASP A 342 -1.45 -6.14 -11.53
C ASP A 342 -0.65 -4.84 -11.66
N ALA A 343 0.43 -4.66 -10.89
CA ALA A 343 1.11 -3.37 -10.77
C ALA A 343 2.57 -3.45 -10.29
N LEU A 344 3.35 -2.45 -10.69
CA LEU A 344 4.64 -2.09 -10.09
C LEU A 344 4.41 -1.13 -8.91
N HIS A 345 5.03 -1.42 -7.78
CA HIS A 345 5.02 -0.60 -6.57
C HIS A 345 6.42 -0.06 -6.32
N LEU A 346 6.57 1.26 -6.39
CA LEU A 346 7.82 1.96 -6.06
C LEU A 346 7.70 2.51 -4.64
N ILE A 347 8.61 2.11 -3.76
CA ILE A 347 8.65 2.53 -2.36
C ILE A 347 9.85 3.46 -2.19
N ASN A 348 9.59 4.69 -1.74
CA ASN A 348 10.57 5.76 -1.52
C ASN A 348 11.54 5.96 -2.72
N PRO A 349 11.04 6.21 -3.94
CA PRO A 349 11.91 6.45 -5.09
C PRO A 349 12.79 7.68 -4.88
N THR A 350 14.01 7.67 -5.43
CA THR A 350 14.97 8.78 -5.29
C THR A 350 14.77 9.88 -6.32
N LYS A 351 14.17 9.53 -7.46
CA LYS A 351 13.90 10.46 -8.55
C LYS A 351 12.39 10.62 -8.72
N PRO A 352 11.91 11.81 -9.11
CA PRO A 352 10.50 12.02 -9.38
C PRO A 352 10.01 11.06 -10.46
N VAL A 353 8.90 10.39 -10.19
CA VAL A 353 8.19 9.54 -11.15
C VAL A 353 7.11 10.42 -11.76
N SER A 354 7.06 10.52 -13.09
CA SER A 354 6.05 11.34 -13.78
C SER A 354 4.64 10.90 -13.37
N GLU A 355 3.76 11.84 -13.05
CA GLU A 355 2.33 11.58 -12.72
C GLU A 355 1.58 10.92 -13.88
N GLN A 356 2.13 10.98 -15.10
CA GLN A 356 1.63 10.28 -16.28
C GLN A 356 1.97 8.78 -16.29
N ALA A 357 2.73 8.29 -15.31
CA ALA A 357 2.95 6.87 -15.11
C ALA A 357 1.58 6.19 -14.88
N HIS A 358 1.21 5.33 -15.83
CA HIS A 358 -0.09 4.70 -15.97
C HIS A 358 -0.62 4.00 -14.69
N ALA A 359 -1.90 3.61 -14.71
CA ALA A 359 -2.61 2.91 -13.63
C ALA A 359 -1.88 1.66 -13.04
N THR A 360 -0.89 1.14 -13.75
CA THR A 360 -0.06 -0.01 -13.39
C THR A 360 1.15 0.35 -12.52
N ILE A 361 1.47 1.63 -12.29
CA ILE A 361 2.59 2.06 -11.44
C ILE A 361 2.04 2.80 -10.22
N LYS A 362 2.42 2.35 -9.02
CA LYS A 362 2.00 2.93 -7.74
C LYS A 362 3.21 3.40 -6.96
N VAL A 363 3.26 4.68 -6.67
CA VAL A 363 4.35 5.30 -5.89
C VAL A 363 3.93 5.45 -4.44
N HIS A 364 4.81 5.02 -3.53
CA HIS A 364 4.63 5.09 -2.08
C HIS A 364 5.78 5.91 -1.49
N GLU A 365 5.52 7.18 -1.19
CA GLU A 365 6.42 8.03 -0.41
C GLU A 365 6.03 7.91 1.06
N ILE A 366 6.82 7.16 1.82
CA ILE A 366 6.51 6.80 3.19
C ILE A 366 7.51 7.49 4.11
N GLU A 367 7.04 8.50 4.83
CA GLU A 367 7.80 9.12 5.92
C GLU A 367 7.93 8.13 7.08
N CYS A 368 9.16 7.83 7.48
CA CYS A 368 9.42 6.92 8.60
C CYS A 368 9.23 7.66 9.92
N GLN A 369 8.24 7.22 10.71
CA GLN A 369 8.03 7.75 12.05
C GLN A 369 9.04 7.13 13.04
N ALA A 370 9.39 7.87 14.10
CA ALA A 370 10.17 7.32 15.20
C ALA A 370 9.43 6.11 15.84
N PRO A 371 10.10 4.97 16.05
CA PRO A 371 9.44 3.77 16.56
C PRO A 371 8.80 3.96 17.95
N PRO A 372 7.71 3.23 18.28
CA PRO A 372 7.03 3.31 19.57
C PRO A 372 7.95 3.16 20.78
N LEU A 373 8.96 2.28 20.72
CA LEU A 373 9.95 2.12 21.79
C LEU A 373 10.74 3.42 22.05
N ALA A 374 11.21 4.08 20.99
CA ALA A 374 11.94 5.35 21.11
C ALA A 374 11.06 6.45 21.69
N ARG A 375 9.84 6.61 21.14
CA ARG A 375 8.88 7.62 21.61
C ARG A 375 8.48 7.40 23.06
N LEU A 376 8.17 6.17 23.45
CA LEU A 376 7.79 5.83 24.82
C LEU A 376 8.96 6.05 25.78
N HIS A 377 10.15 5.52 25.46
CA HIS A 377 11.33 5.66 26.30
C HIS A 377 11.68 7.13 26.53
N GLU A 378 11.68 7.96 25.48
CA GLU A 378 11.98 9.39 25.61
C GLU A 378 10.90 10.13 26.43
N ALA A 379 9.61 9.80 26.22
CA ALA A 379 8.52 10.41 26.96
C ALA A 379 8.53 10.11 28.47
N VAL A 380 9.07 8.95 28.88
CA VAL A 380 9.16 8.55 30.28
C VAL A 380 10.57 8.70 30.89
N ARG A 381 11.56 9.12 30.10
CA ARG A 381 12.97 9.22 30.52
C ARG A 381 13.19 10.15 31.72
N ALA A 382 12.37 11.18 31.82
CA ALA A 382 12.42 12.19 32.89
C ALA A 382 11.44 11.91 34.05
N TRP A 383 10.69 10.81 33.99
CA TRP A 383 9.68 10.49 34.99
C TRP A 383 10.27 10.22 36.36
N THR A 384 9.57 10.75 37.36
CA THR A 384 9.86 10.62 38.78
C THR A 384 9.00 9.54 39.42
N GLU A 385 9.31 9.15 40.67
CA GLU A 385 8.45 8.26 41.46
C GLU A 385 6.98 8.71 41.48
N GLY A 386 6.72 10.02 41.51
CA GLY A 386 5.35 10.56 41.46
C GLY A 386 4.68 10.46 40.10
N ASP A 387 5.45 10.56 39.00
CA ASP A 387 4.93 10.35 37.65
C ASP A 387 4.57 8.87 37.44
N TRP A 388 5.40 7.94 37.93
CA TRP A 388 5.12 6.50 37.92
C TRP A 388 3.91 6.14 38.78
N LEU A 389 3.74 6.78 39.95
CA LEU A 389 2.56 6.56 40.79
C LEU A 389 1.27 7.00 40.07
N GLY A 390 1.38 8.04 39.25
CA GLY A 390 0.26 8.60 38.51
C GLY A 390 -0.14 7.85 37.24
N ASP A 391 0.82 7.20 36.60
CA ASP A 391 0.60 6.38 35.40
C ASP A 391 1.49 5.12 35.44
N PRO A 392 1.23 4.18 36.37
CA PRO A 392 2.13 3.04 36.63
C PRO A 392 2.22 2.05 35.48
N PHE A 393 1.21 2.06 34.60
CA PHE A 393 1.13 1.22 33.42
C PHE A 393 1.45 1.97 32.11
N MET A 394 1.76 3.27 32.17
CA MET A 394 2.04 4.12 31.00
C MET A 394 0.85 4.31 30.02
N GLU A 395 -0.40 4.07 30.44
CA GLU A 395 -1.56 4.20 29.56
C GLU A 395 -1.83 5.66 29.20
N GLY A 396 -1.68 6.58 30.17
CA GLY A 396 -1.87 8.00 29.93
C GLY A 396 -0.87 8.54 28.91
N VAL A 397 0.41 8.15 29.04
CA VAL A 397 1.43 8.53 28.05
C VAL A 397 1.27 7.84 26.71
N ILE A 398 0.89 6.56 26.67
CA ILE A 398 0.62 5.84 25.42
C ILE A 398 -0.57 6.48 24.70
N ALA A 399 -1.66 6.79 25.40
CA ALA A 399 -2.83 7.46 24.83
C ALA A 399 -2.50 8.86 24.27
N ARG A 400 -1.53 9.56 24.87
CA ARG A 400 -1.03 10.84 24.36
C ARG A 400 -0.13 10.68 23.13
N LEU A 401 0.68 9.62 23.07
CA LEU A 401 1.59 9.32 21.95
C LEU A 401 0.88 8.68 20.74
N ASP A 402 -0.23 7.99 20.98
CA ASP A 402 -1.09 7.36 19.97
C ASP A 402 -2.59 7.60 20.28
N PRO A 403 -3.08 8.84 20.09
CA PRO A 403 -4.47 9.19 20.40
C PRO A 403 -5.49 8.46 19.50
N GLN A 404 -5.05 7.98 18.34
CA GLN A 404 -5.89 7.28 17.37
C GLN A 404 -5.85 5.75 17.54
N ARG A 405 -5.05 5.24 18.50
CA ARG A 405 -4.90 3.81 18.80
C ARG A 405 -4.46 2.97 17.59
N ARG A 406 -3.63 3.54 16.72
CA ARG A 406 -3.12 2.87 15.50
C ARG A 406 -1.97 1.92 15.76
N GLU A 407 -1.20 2.14 16.82
CA GLU A 407 0.04 1.43 17.16
C GLU A 407 -0.06 0.76 18.54
N ARG A 408 -1.29 0.45 18.98
CA ARG A 408 -1.57 -0.05 20.34
C ARG A 408 -0.75 -1.30 20.68
N ASN A 409 -0.61 -2.22 19.74
CA ASN A 409 0.12 -3.47 19.95
C ASN A 409 1.63 -3.23 20.03
N GLU A 410 2.15 -2.33 19.20
CA GLU A 410 3.55 -1.94 19.18
C GLU A 410 3.95 -1.17 20.45
N PHE A 411 3.09 -0.29 20.96
CA PHE A 411 3.29 0.38 22.25
C PHE A 411 3.23 -0.59 23.42
N ALA A 412 2.33 -1.58 23.40
CA ALA A 412 2.31 -2.63 24.40
C ALA A 412 3.62 -3.44 24.39
N HIS A 413 4.13 -3.78 23.20
CA HIS A 413 5.41 -4.47 23.03
C HIS A 413 6.60 -3.63 23.51
N ALA A 414 6.61 -2.32 23.21
CA ALA A 414 7.60 -1.38 23.69
C ALA A 414 7.59 -1.29 25.22
N ARG A 415 6.41 -1.16 25.84
CA ARG A 415 6.25 -1.17 27.29
C ARG A 415 6.81 -2.46 27.90
N ALA A 416 6.41 -3.62 27.40
CA ALA A 416 6.90 -4.91 27.87
C ALA A 416 8.44 -4.97 27.86
N THR A 417 9.04 -4.53 26.75
CA THR A 417 10.49 -4.47 26.56
C THR A 417 11.16 -3.56 27.61
N LEU A 418 10.65 -2.34 27.80
CA LEU A 418 11.26 -1.37 28.73
C LEU A 418 11.11 -1.78 30.20
N VAL A 419 9.98 -2.37 30.56
CA VAL A 419 9.68 -2.80 31.93
C VAL A 419 10.50 -4.04 32.28
N LEU A 420 10.46 -5.06 31.44
CA LEU A 420 11.05 -6.38 31.75
C LEU A 420 12.57 -6.42 31.59
N SER A 421 13.15 -5.52 30.78
CA SER A 421 14.60 -5.30 30.76
C SER A 421 15.12 -4.55 32.00
N GLY A 422 14.25 -3.95 32.81
CA GLY A 422 14.66 -3.17 33.99
C GLY A 422 15.40 -1.87 33.67
N VAL A 423 15.32 -1.38 32.42
CA VAL A 423 15.91 -0.10 32.01
C VAL A 423 15.21 1.08 32.66
N LEU A 424 13.90 0.96 32.90
CA LEU A 424 13.13 1.97 33.61
C LEU A 424 13.38 1.88 35.11
N LYS A 425 13.90 2.98 35.67
CA LYS A 425 14.14 3.14 37.11
C LYS A 425 13.47 4.42 37.59
N PRO A 426 12.57 4.37 38.59
CA PRO A 426 12.02 5.58 39.19
C PRO A 426 13.15 6.50 39.68
N ARG A 427 13.11 7.77 39.23
CA ARG A 427 14.07 8.79 39.68
C ARG A 427 13.46 9.59 40.82
N ARG A 428 14.25 9.87 41.85
CA ARG A 428 13.86 10.85 42.88
C ARG A 428 14.28 12.23 42.43
N ARG A 429 13.34 13.19 42.51
CA ARG A 429 13.68 14.61 42.38
C ARG A 429 14.17 15.17 43.72
N PRO A 430 14.97 16.25 43.68
CA PRO A 430 15.30 17.00 44.89
C PRO A 430 14.03 17.50 45.58
N ASN A 431 14.02 17.53 46.90
CA ASN A 431 12.90 18.11 47.62
C ASN A 431 12.88 19.64 47.44
N ARG A 432 11.67 20.19 47.40
CA ARG A 432 11.40 21.62 47.41
C ARG A 432 11.84 22.23 48.74
N ARG A 433 12.51 23.39 48.69
CA ARG A 433 12.86 24.15 49.90
C ARG A 433 11.66 24.87 50.50
N ASP A 434 10.72 25.26 49.65
CA ASP A 434 9.43 25.86 49.99
C ASP A 434 8.34 24.80 50.26
N TRP A 435 8.72 23.64 50.80
CA TRP A 435 7.82 22.51 51.06
C TRP A 435 6.60 22.89 51.90
N ARG A 436 6.71 23.88 52.80
CA ARG A 436 5.63 24.30 53.68
C ARG A 436 4.50 24.98 52.91
N GLU A 437 4.84 25.90 52.01
CA GLU A 437 3.87 26.58 51.14
C GLU A 437 3.24 25.56 50.18
N ALA A 438 4.05 24.73 49.54
CA ALA A 438 3.56 23.69 48.63
C ALA A 438 2.65 22.67 49.33
N LEU A 439 2.95 22.27 50.57
CA LEU A 439 2.07 21.40 51.36
C LEU A 439 0.79 22.13 51.77
N ALA A 440 0.86 23.42 52.14
CA ALA A 440 -0.33 24.21 52.45
C ALA A 440 -1.28 24.27 51.24
N THR A 441 -0.76 24.52 50.04
CA THR A 441 -1.54 24.50 48.79
C THR A 441 -2.20 23.15 48.53
N LEU A 442 -1.50 22.03 48.80
CA LEU A 442 -2.10 20.69 48.69
C LEU A 442 -3.24 20.46 49.71
N LEU A 443 -3.27 21.20 50.82
CA LEU A 443 -4.23 21.02 51.92
C LEU A 443 -5.35 22.09 51.99
N GLU A 444 -5.43 23.01 51.02
CA GLU A 444 -6.40 24.12 51.03
C GLU A 444 -7.87 23.65 51.03
N GLY A 445 -8.14 22.54 50.33
CA GLY A 445 -9.47 21.95 50.18
C GLY A 445 -9.92 21.00 51.31
N PRO A 446 -11.10 20.39 51.17
CA PRO A 446 -11.51 19.27 52.01
C PRO A 446 -10.65 18.02 51.71
N PRO A 447 -10.52 17.07 52.66
CA PRO A 447 -9.80 15.82 52.41
C PRO A 447 -10.45 15.03 51.27
N PRO A 448 -9.66 14.57 50.28
CA PRO A 448 -10.18 13.76 49.18
C PRO A 448 -10.47 12.32 49.63
N PRO A 449 -11.26 11.55 48.86
CA PRO A 449 -11.43 10.13 49.08
C PRO A 449 -10.08 9.40 49.07
N ALA A 450 -9.91 8.46 50.00
CA ALA A 450 -8.68 7.71 50.13
C ALA A 450 -8.45 6.77 48.94
N ARG A 451 -7.19 6.70 48.52
CA ARG A 451 -6.63 5.66 47.66
C ARG A 451 -5.67 4.79 48.46
N LEU A 452 -5.35 3.63 47.92
CA LEU A 452 -4.41 2.70 48.56
C LEU A 452 -3.22 2.48 47.64
N ARG A 453 -2.04 2.83 48.13
CA ARG A 453 -0.77 2.68 47.42
C ARG A 453 -0.17 1.33 47.78
N VAL A 454 -0.15 0.43 46.80
CA VAL A 454 0.35 -0.93 46.91
C VAL A 454 1.71 -1.04 46.23
N PRO A 455 2.72 -1.69 46.85
CA PRO A 455 4.00 -1.92 46.23
C PRO A 455 3.86 -2.69 44.91
N GLY A 456 4.36 -2.14 43.81
CA GLY A 456 4.29 -2.80 42.49
C GLY A 456 5.39 -3.84 42.25
N LYS A 457 6.37 -3.94 43.17
CA LYS A 457 7.41 -4.96 43.16
C LYS A 457 7.34 -5.73 44.48
N GLY A 458 6.92 -6.99 44.42
CA GLY A 458 7.47 -7.96 45.36
C GLY A 458 8.99 -7.94 45.18
N ASP A 459 9.76 -7.83 46.26
CA ASP A 459 11.19 -8.07 46.20
C ASP A 459 11.38 -9.49 45.62
N PRO A 460 12.02 -9.65 44.45
CA PRO A 460 12.20 -10.98 43.85
C PRO A 460 13.00 -11.93 44.74
N SER A 461 13.65 -11.42 45.79
CA SER A 461 14.33 -12.24 46.80
C SER A 461 13.46 -12.65 48.00
N GLN A 462 12.25 -12.06 48.17
CA GLN A 462 11.36 -12.33 49.32
C GLN A 462 9.92 -12.69 48.94
N SER A 463 9.49 -12.57 47.69
CA SER A 463 8.10 -12.85 47.29
C SER A 463 7.95 -14.20 46.60
N HIS A 464 7.22 -15.14 47.22
CA HIS A 464 6.60 -16.30 46.56
C HIS A 464 5.46 -15.90 45.59
N ILE A 465 5.38 -14.62 45.22
CA ILE A 465 4.24 -14.02 44.55
C ILE A 465 4.45 -14.10 43.03
N GLU A 466 3.79 -15.08 42.41
CA GLU A 466 3.79 -15.30 40.95
C GLU A 466 2.73 -14.45 40.22
N ARG A 467 2.11 -13.47 40.88
CA ARG A 467 0.97 -12.69 40.35
C ARG A 467 1.21 -11.17 40.45
N ASP A 468 0.79 -10.44 39.42
CA ASP A 468 0.82 -8.98 39.36
C ASP A 468 -0.60 -8.41 39.47
N LEU A 469 -0.76 -7.32 40.22
CA LEU A 469 -2.03 -6.58 40.34
C LEU A 469 -2.23 -5.70 39.10
N ILE A 470 -3.36 -5.88 38.41
CA ILE A 470 -3.71 -5.10 37.22
C ILE A 470 -5.16 -4.59 37.27
N PRO A 471 -5.48 -3.45 36.65
CA PRO A 471 -6.86 -3.04 36.49
C PRO A 471 -7.58 -3.98 35.51
N SER A 472 -8.85 -4.34 35.77
CA SER A 472 -9.60 -5.31 34.95
C SER A 472 -9.81 -4.84 33.50
N ASP A 473 -9.69 -3.54 33.22
CA ASP A 473 -9.74 -3.00 31.85
C ASP A 473 -8.52 -3.38 31.00
N PHE A 474 -7.44 -3.89 31.61
CA PHE A 474 -6.22 -4.36 30.93
C PHE A 474 -6.34 -5.80 30.39
N SER A 475 -7.42 -6.49 30.74
CA SER A 475 -7.61 -7.94 30.63
C SER A 475 -7.61 -8.56 29.24
N LYS A 476 -7.70 -7.75 28.19
CA LYS A 476 -7.94 -8.20 26.80
C LYS A 476 -6.70 -8.23 25.92
N HIS A 477 -5.51 -7.90 26.43
CA HIS A 477 -4.27 -7.83 25.65
C HIS A 477 -3.30 -8.96 26.04
N PRO A 478 -2.58 -9.60 25.09
CA PRO A 478 -1.61 -10.67 25.41
C PRO A 478 -0.41 -10.19 26.27
N LEU A 479 -0.20 -8.87 26.37
CA LEU A 479 0.78 -8.22 27.25
C LEU A 479 0.16 -7.60 28.53
N SER A 480 -1.06 -7.99 28.89
CA SER A 480 -1.72 -7.51 30.12
C SER A 480 -0.98 -7.94 31.40
N CYS A 481 -0.18 -9.00 31.32
CA CYS A 481 0.62 -9.59 32.41
C CYS A 481 2.01 -8.96 32.57
N VAL A 482 2.27 -7.81 31.94
CA VAL A 482 3.48 -7.02 32.17
C VAL A 482 3.28 -6.18 33.45
N PRO A 483 4.20 -6.21 34.42
CA PRO A 483 4.04 -5.52 35.71
C PRO A 483 4.08 -3.98 35.59
N ALA A 484 3.69 -3.31 36.66
CA ALA A 484 3.95 -1.88 36.84
C ALA A 484 5.45 -1.62 37.11
N VAL A 485 5.95 -0.42 36.76
CA VAL A 485 7.36 -0.04 37.01
C VAL A 485 7.61 0.27 38.50
N GLY A 486 6.59 0.75 39.20
CA GLY A 486 6.61 1.14 40.61
C GLY A 486 5.26 0.89 41.27
N ASP A 487 4.99 1.58 42.37
CA ASP A 487 3.78 1.40 43.17
C ASP A 487 2.51 1.73 42.39
N VAL A 488 1.41 1.09 42.78
CA VAL A 488 0.10 1.22 42.15
C VAL A 488 -0.89 1.81 43.14
N CYS A 489 -1.65 2.83 42.72
CA CYS A 489 -2.74 3.39 43.52
C CYS A 489 -4.09 2.77 43.15
N ILE A 490 -4.64 1.98 44.06
CA ILE A 490 -5.98 1.40 43.99
C ILE A 490 -7.01 2.47 44.37
N SER A 491 -8.03 2.61 43.53
CA SER A 491 -9.20 3.46 43.78
C SER A 491 -10.47 2.62 43.87
N ARG A 492 -11.46 3.10 44.63
CA ARG A 492 -12.78 2.44 44.77
C ARG A 492 -13.58 2.33 43.47
N ASN A 493 -13.26 3.16 42.47
CA ASN A 493 -13.98 3.23 41.20
C ASN A 493 -13.31 2.38 40.09
N THR A 494 -12.19 1.73 40.40
CA THR A 494 -11.44 0.90 39.45
C THR A 494 -11.61 -0.55 39.87
N SER A 495 -12.05 -1.41 38.97
CA SER A 495 -12.02 -2.86 39.19
C SER A 495 -10.59 -3.37 39.03
N TRP A 496 -10.15 -4.21 39.96
CA TRP A 496 -8.81 -4.78 39.97
C TRP A 496 -8.88 -6.30 39.91
N GLY A 497 -7.88 -6.91 39.30
CA GLY A 497 -7.70 -8.35 39.27
C GLY A 497 -6.22 -8.71 39.40
N TRP A 498 -5.96 -9.92 39.86
CA TRP A 498 -4.63 -10.50 39.85
C TRP A 498 -4.43 -11.29 38.55
N ARG A 499 -3.23 -11.21 37.98
CA ARG A 499 -2.84 -12.08 36.87
C ARG A 499 -1.51 -12.75 37.12
N PRO A 500 -1.32 -13.99 36.65
CA PRO A 500 0.00 -14.61 36.60
C PRO A 500 0.97 -13.66 35.91
N ARG A 501 2.08 -13.40 36.58
CA ARG A 501 3.18 -12.62 36.03
C ARG A 501 3.68 -13.32 34.76
N LEU A 502 4.02 -12.54 33.74
CA LEU A 502 4.55 -13.10 32.50
C LEU A 502 5.79 -13.97 32.82
N SER A 503 5.68 -15.29 32.69
CA SER A 503 6.78 -16.21 32.95
C SER A 503 7.79 -16.07 31.81
N LEU A 504 8.95 -15.50 32.11
CA LEU A 504 10.03 -15.33 31.14
C LEU A 504 10.92 -16.57 31.16
N GLN A 505 10.75 -17.46 30.19
CA GLN A 505 11.67 -18.58 30.01
C GLN A 505 12.89 -18.13 29.20
N ARG A 506 14.10 -18.39 29.74
CA ARG A 506 15.34 -18.17 29.00
C ARG A 506 15.46 -19.21 27.89
N SER A 507 15.84 -18.74 26.72
CA SER A 507 16.06 -19.54 25.52
C SER A 507 17.05 -20.70 25.78
N GLY A 508 16.53 -21.90 26.02
CA GLY A 508 17.34 -23.11 26.23
C GLY A 508 16.52 -24.37 26.49
N ASP A 509 15.42 -24.26 27.24
CA ASP A 509 14.68 -25.42 27.73
C ASP A 509 13.30 -25.51 27.06
N TYR A 510 13.14 -26.44 26.12
CA TYR A 510 11.89 -26.91 25.48
C TYR A 510 11.07 -25.90 24.63
N TRP A 511 11.16 -26.03 23.30
CA TRP A 511 10.45 -25.19 22.31
C TRP A 511 9.30 -25.90 21.56
N TYR A 512 8.39 -26.57 22.26
CA TYR A 512 7.26 -27.28 21.62
C TYR A 512 5.88 -26.64 21.84
N ALA A 513 5.81 -25.41 22.37
CA ALA A 513 4.55 -24.68 22.57
C ALA A 513 4.48 -23.43 21.66
N PRO A 514 3.29 -23.03 21.18
CA PRO A 514 3.12 -21.82 20.38
C PRO A 514 3.56 -20.59 21.18
N VAL A 515 4.45 -19.81 20.58
CA VAL A 515 5.09 -18.63 21.19
C VAL A 515 4.33 -17.39 20.73
N ASP A 516 3.92 -16.53 21.67
CA ASP A 516 3.17 -15.32 21.34
C ASP A 516 4.06 -14.08 21.13
N ILE A 517 5.16 -13.92 21.89
CA ILE A 517 5.92 -12.64 21.95
C ILE A 517 7.43 -12.84 22.25
N PHE A 518 8.29 -12.05 21.58
CA PHE A 518 9.73 -11.99 21.79
C PHE A 518 10.19 -10.62 22.31
N ILE A 519 10.88 -10.58 23.46
CA ILE A 519 11.40 -9.33 24.05
C ILE A 519 12.90 -9.41 24.37
N CYS A 520 13.59 -8.28 24.32
CA CYS A 520 14.97 -8.16 24.81
C CYS A 520 14.95 -7.89 26.33
N ILE A 521 15.63 -8.74 27.10
CA ILE A 521 15.79 -8.58 28.56
C ILE A 521 17.14 -8.00 28.97
N ASP A 522 18.05 -7.76 28.01
CA ASP A 522 19.34 -7.12 28.27
C ASP A 522 19.17 -5.58 28.36
N PRO A 523 19.43 -4.96 29.52
CA PRO A 523 19.30 -3.52 29.69
C PRO A 523 20.21 -2.70 28.77
N GLU A 524 21.37 -3.23 28.39
CA GLU A 524 22.34 -2.52 27.55
C GLU A 524 21.89 -2.51 26.08
N ARG A 525 21.26 -3.60 25.65
CA ARG A 525 20.82 -3.78 24.26
C ARG A 525 19.39 -3.30 24.00
N VAL A 526 18.59 -3.04 25.04
CA VAL A 526 17.20 -2.60 24.86
C VAL A 526 17.06 -1.32 24.04
N THR A 527 18.09 -0.49 24.00
CA THR A 527 18.10 0.76 23.21
C THR A 527 18.41 0.55 21.73
N ASN A 528 18.80 -0.67 21.31
CA ASN A 528 19.00 -1.01 19.91
C ASN A 528 17.64 -1.14 19.20
N MET A 529 17.30 -0.11 18.43
CA MET A 529 16.00 0.02 17.78
C MET A 529 15.77 -1.01 16.67
N ASP A 530 16.82 -1.31 15.90
CA ASP A 530 16.74 -2.28 14.80
C ASP A 530 16.48 -3.68 15.35
N MET A 531 17.18 -4.05 16.43
CA MET A 531 16.95 -5.30 17.13
C MET A 531 15.52 -5.39 17.69
N TRP A 532 15.02 -4.33 18.33
CA TRP A 532 13.64 -4.33 18.84
C TRP A 532 12.60 -4.45 17.72
N LEU A 533 12.80 -3.75 16.60
CA LEU A 533 11.92 -3.84 15.44
C LEU A 533 11.93 -5.24 14.82
N ASP A 534 13.10 -5.89 14.77
CA ASP A 534 13.21 -7.27 14.30
C ASP A 534 12.49 -8.26 15.24
N LEU A 535 12.56 -8.06 16.57
CA LEU A 535 11.82 -8.85 17.55
C LEU A 535 10.29 -8.62 17.48
N LEU A 536 9.85 -7.38 17.29
CA LEU A 536 8.44 -7.04 17.07
C LEU A 536 7.92 -7.72 15.79
N GLU A 537 8.67 -7.61 14.69
CA GLU A 537 8.33 -8.25 13.42
C GLU A 537 8.28 -9.77 13.54
N ALA A 538 9.24 -10.38 14.23
CA ALA A 538 9.23 -11.80 14.55
C ALA A 538 7.97 -12.19 15.33
N SER A 539 7.62 -11.43 16.37
CA SER A 539 6.41 -11.67 17.18
C SER A 539 5.13 -11.60 16.34
N THR A 540 5.08 -10.70 15.35
CA THR A 540 3.92 -10.60 14.44
C THR A 540 3.88 -11.67 13.35
N MET A 541 5.04 -12.20 12.92
CA MET A 541 5.14 -13.14 11.80
C MET A 541 4.99 -14.60 12.22
N PHE A 542 5.43 -14.96 13.43
CA PHE A 542 5.64 -16.35 13.84
C PHE A 542 4.71 -16.83 14.95
N GLY A 543 3.46 -16.38 14.99
CA GLY A 543 2.47 -16.86 15.97
C GLY A 543 2.23 -18.38 15.93
N GLY A 544 3.19 -19.16 16.45
CA GLY A 544 3.18 -20.62 16.51
C GLY A 544 4.47 -21.38 16.12
N GLU A 545 5.39 -20.89 15.28
CA GLU A 545 6.48 -21.73 14.72
C GLU A 545 7.89 -21.12 14.87
N SER A 546 8.70 -21.65 15.79
CA SER A 546 9.95 -21.02 16.27
C SER A 546 11.24 -21.37 15.50
N GLU A 547 11.28 -22.43 14.66
CA GLU A 547 12.54 -22.94 14.09
C GLU A 547 13.20 -22.04 13.03
N SER A 548 12.42 -21.22 12.30
CA SER A 548 12.96 -20.39 11.21
C SER A 548 13.72 -19.12 11.69
N LEU A 549 13.62 -18.78 12.97
CA LEU A 549 14.19 -17.56 13.57
C LEU A 549 15.71 -17.64 13.79
N LYS A 550 16.25 -18.83 14.06
CA LYS A 550 17.70 -19.03 14.32
C LYS A 550 18.57 -18.68 13.12
N GLY A 551 18.10 -18.97 11.91
CA GLY A 551 18.87 -18.75 10.67
C GLY A 551 18.81 -17.31 10.16
N LYS A 552 17.68 -16.62 10.35
CA LYS A 552 17.43 -15.31 9.72
C LYS A 552 17.90 -14.11 10.54
N TYR A 553 17.90 -14.22 11.87
CA TYR A 553 18.16 -13.09 12.77
C TYR A 553 19.34 -13.31 13.74
N GLN A 554 20.09 -14.42 13.62
CA GLN A 554 21.21 -14.76 14.52
C GLN A 554 20.85 -14.61 16.02
N LEU A 555 19.61 -14.96 16.40
CA LEU A 555 19.05 -14.79 17.76
C LEU A 555 19.62 -15.80 18.78
N THR A 556 20.86 -16.27 18.57
CA THR A 556 21.57 -17.23 19.43
C THR A 556 22.03 -16.63 20.76
N ASP A 557 21.86 -15.33 20.98
CA ASP A 557 22.21 -14.68 22.23
C ASP A 557 21.07 -14.80 23.26
N LEU A 558 21.42 -15.38 24.41
CA LEU A 558 20.64 -15.74 25.62
C LEU A 558 19.77 -14.63 26.29
N HIS A 559 19.54 -13.51 25.62
CA HIS A 559 18.92 -12.30 26.16
C HIS A 559 17.51 -12.04 25.62
N ILE A 560 16.89 -13.06 25.04
CA ILE A 560 15.50 -13.02 24.58
C ILE A 560 14.69 -13.87 25.53
N ALA A 561 13.69 -13.26 26.15
CA ALA A 561 12.74 -13.99 26.96
C ALA A 561 11.47 -14.24 26.16
N GLN A 562 10.93 -15.44 26.30
CA GLN A 562 9.62 -15.77 25.77
C GLN A 562 8.59 -15.62 26.86
N GLY A 563 7.51 -14.92 26.52
CA GLY A 563 6.36 -14.75 27.39
C GLY A 563 5.23 -15.65 26.94
N ARG A 564 4.77 -16.52 27.83
CA ARG A 564 3.47 -17.18 27.71
C ARG A 564 2.53 -16.53 28.72
N PRO A 565 1.32 -16.10 28.36
CA PRO A 565 0.26 -15.94 29.36
C PRO A 565 0.10 -17.31 30.05
N GLY A 566 0.17 -17.37 31.38
CA GLY A 566 0.04 -18.65 32.09
C GLY A 566 -1.14 -19.45 31.58
N ASP A 567 -0.92 -20.73 31.26
CA ASP A 567 -1.89 -21.63 30.61
C ASP A 567 -2.98 -22.13 31.59
N ASP A 568 -2.96 -21.61 32.82
CA ASP A 568 -3.82 -22.04 33.89
C ASP A 568 -5.13 -21.26 33.79
N GLY A 569 -6.21 -21.98 33.51
CA GLY A 569 -7.58 -21.46 33.38
C GLY A 569 -8.18 -20.83 34.65
N GLU A 570 -7.43 -20.06 35.40
CA GLU A 570 -7.91 -19.25 36.51
C GLU A 570 -8.25 -17.86 36.00
N GLY A 571 -9.54 -17.58 35.92
CA GLY A 571 -10.08 -16.29 35.52
C GLY A 571 -9.53 -15.14 36.37
N GLU A 572 -9.78 -13.92 35.93
CA GLU A 572 -9.61 -12.75 36.80
C GLU A 572 -10.29 -13.03 38.13
N VAL A 573 -9.50 -13.17 39.20
CA VAL A 573 -10.09 -13.22 40.54
C VAL A 573 -10.31 -11.76 40.93
N PRO A 574 -11.57 -11.28 40.96
CA PRO A 574 -11.84 -9.89 41.26
C PRO A 574 -11.36 -9.59 42.67
N PHE A 575 -10.48 -8.60 42.79
CA PHE A 575 -10.04 -8.08 44.08
C PHE A 575 -10.95 -6.90 44.47
N GLY A 576 -11.60 -6.99 45.62
CA GLY A 576 -12.50 -5.96 46.13
C GLY A 576 -12.22 -5.64 47.59
N ILE A 577 -12.12 -4.35 47.92
CA ILE A 577 -12.03 -3.85 49.29
C ILE A 577 -13.43 -3.51 49.74
N THR A 578 -13.80 -3.97 50.94
CA THR A 578 -15.14 -3.73 51.51
C THR A 578 -15.42 -2.24 51.72
N ASP A 579 -16.69 -1.86 51.70
CA ASP A 579 -17.11 -0.49 52.00
C ASP A 579 -16.63 -0.01 53.38
N SER A 580 -16.56 -0.92 54.36
CA SER A 580 -16.01 -0.63 55.69
C SER A 580 -14.50 -0.35 55.65
N GLY A 581 -13.75 -1.08 54.82
CA GLY A 581 -12.32 -0.83 54.60
C GLY A 581 -12.07 0.54 53.96
N TRP A 582 -12.88 0.93 52.97
CA TRP A 582 -12.82 2.26 52.37
C TRP A 582 -13.22 3.37 53.35
N ALA A 583 -14.22 3.15 54.21
CA ALA A 583 -14.62 4.11 55.22
C ALA A 583 -13.53 4.36 56.27
N LEU A 584 -12.78 3.32 56.67
CA LEU A 584 -11.61 3.45 57.55
C LEU A 584 -10.51 4.26 56.86
N ALA A 585 -10.17 3.92 55.61
CA ALA A 585 -9.18 4.65 54.83
C ALA A 585 -9.53 6.14 54.68
N ASP A 586 -10.79 6.48 54.38
CA ASP A 586 -11.27 7.87 54.30
C ASP A 586 -11.11 8.60 55.64
N ARG A 587 -11.46 7.94 56.75
CA ARG A 587 -11.31 8.49 58.09
C ARG A 587 -9.84 8.80 58.40
N ASP A 588 -8.94 7.89 58.08
CA ASP A 588 -7.51 8.00 58.41
C ASP A 588 -6.83 9.10 57.56
N ILE A 589 -7.19 9.22 56.27
CA ILE A 589 -6.79 10.35 55.43
C ILE A 589 -7.35 11.67 56.00
N ALA A 590 -8.62 11.73 56.36
CA ALA A 590 -9.22 12.93 56.92
C ALA A 590 -8.53 13.36 58.22
N PHE A 591 -8.23 12.41 59.12
CA PHE A 591 -7.54 12.70 60.37
C PHE A 591 -6.12 13.24 60.14
N ALA A 592 -5.36 12.60 59.24
CA ALA A 592 -4.04 13.07 58.85
C ALA A 592 -4.09 14.46 58.20
N TRP A 593 -5.06 14.70 57.32
CA TRP A 593 -5.29 15.97 56.62
C TRP A 593 -5.51 17.14 57.61
N TRP A 594 -6.45 16.97 58.55
CA TRP A 594 -6.75 18.01 59.54
C TRP A 594 -5.57 18.23 60.51
N SER A 595 -4.87 17.16 60.88
CA SER A 595 -3.69 17.24 61.76
C SER A 595 -2.56 18.03 61.11
N LEU A 596 -2.27 17.79 59.83
CA LEU A 596 -1.25 18.52 59.08
C LEU A 596 -1.64 19.98 58.88
N ARG A 597 -2.91 20.25 58.54
CA ARG A 597 -3.41 21.62 58.37
C ARG A 597 -3.34 22.43 59.67
N ALA A 598 -3.69 21.83 60.80
CA ALA A 598 -3.55 22.46 62.11
C ALA A 598 -2.07 22.71 62.45
N ALA A 599 -1.19 21.74 62.22
CA ALA A 599 0.24 21.89 62.47
C ALA A 599 0.90 22.97 61.59
N LEU A 600 0.45 23.13 60.34
CA LEU A 600 0.95 24.18 59.45
C LEU A 600 0.62 25.60 59.93
N ALA A 601 -0.45 25.78 60.72
CA ALA A 601 -0.78 27.08 61.29
C ALA A 601 0.16 27.48 62.44
N ASP A 602 0.53 26.51 63.29
CA ASP A 602 1.12 26.79 64.61
C ASP A 602 2.57 26.30 64.81
N ALA A 603 3.07 25.38 63.96
CA ALA A 603 4.37 24.73 64.19
C ALA A 603 5.56 25.56 63.67
N PRO A 604 6.71 25.60 64.40
CA PRO A 604 7.94 26.24 63.91
C PRO A 604 8.50 25.51 62.69
N GLU A 605 9.01 26.27 61.71
CA GLU A 605 9.60 25.72 60.49
C GLU A 605 10.96 25.07 60.77
N GLN A 606 11.12 23.82 60.31
CA GLN A 606 12.39 23.10 60.34
C GLN A 606 12.57 22.38 59.02
N THR A 607 13.64 22.75 58.32
CA THR A 607 13.98 22.25 56.99
C THR A 607 15.41 21.75 57.02
N LEU A 608 15.62 20.50 56.59
CA LEU A 608 16.96 19.94 56.41
C LEU A 608 17.62 20.47 55.13
N HIS A 609 18.94 20.27 55.03
CA HIS A 609 19.73 20.72 53.88
C HIS A 609 19.29 20.11 52.53
N ASP A 610 18.65 18.95 52.56
CA ASP A 610 18.10 18.23 51.41
C ASP A 610 16.67 18.67 51.04
N GLY A 611 16.11 19.67 51.74
CA GLY A 611 14.75 20.17 51.55
C GLY A 611 13.67 19.37 52.27
N THR A 612 14.02 18.36 53.07
CA THR A 612 13.04 17.61 53.88
C THR A 612 12.53 18.48 55.04
N GLY A 613 11.21 18.58 55.16
CA GLY A 613 10.52 19.31 56.22
C GLY A 613 10.14 18.44 57.41
N PHE A 614 10.09 19.03 58.60
CA PHE A 614 9.56 18.37 59.80
C PHE A 614 8.47 19.23 60.44
N LEU A 615 7.30 18.61 60.68
CA LEU A 615 6.16 19.24 61.34
C LEU A 615 5.84 18.53 62.66
N SER A 616 5.81 19.29 63.75
CA SER A 616 5.31 18.80 65.04
C SER A 616 3.79 18.78 65.02
N LEU A 617 3.19 17.61 65.26
CA LEU A 617 1.74 17.43 65.29
C LEU A 617 1.21 17.57 66.73
N GLY A 618 1.50 18.71 67.36
CA GLY A 618 1.18 19.00 68.75
C GLY A 618 2.36 18.80 69.72
N GLN A 619 2.04 18.64 71.02
CA GLN A 619 3.01 18.58 72.12
C GLN A 619 3.46 17.15 72.50
N SER A 620 2.94 16.12 71.83
CA SER A 620 3.10 14.70 72.19
C SER A 620 4.35 14.01 71.61
N GLY A 621 5.28 14.75 70.99
CA GLY A 621 6.47 14.16 70.34
C GLY A 621 6.19 13.48 68.99
N LEU A 622 4.99 13.68 68.46
CA LEU A 622 4.58 13.21 67.14
C LEU A 622 5.09 14.15 66.04
N VAL A 623 5.73 13.59 65.02
CA VAL A 623 6.37 14.34 63.94
C VAL A 623 5.98 13.77 62.59
N ALA A 624 5.60 14.67 61.68
CA ALA A 624 5.48 14.38 60.26
C ALA A 624 6.77 14.80 59.54
N GLU A 625 7.48 13.82 58.98
CA GLU A 625 8.54 14.04 58.00
C GLU A 625 7.87 14.28 56.64
N VAL A 626 8.07 15.45 56.05
CA VAL A 626 7.43 15.90 54.82
C VAL A 626 8.48 16.05 53.73
N ARG A 627 8.28 15.36 52.61
CA ARG A 627 9.12 15.48 51.41
C ARG A 627 8.24 15.92 50.25
N VAL A 628 8.45 17.15 49.77
CA VAL A 628 7.69 17.70 48.64
C VAL A 628 8.57 17.76 47.41
N SER A 629 8.05 17.33 46.27
CA SER A 629 8.74 17.32 44.99
C SER A 629 7.83 17.75 43.85
N ASP A 630 8.40 18.28 42.77
CA ASP A 630 7.65 18.63 41.56
C ASP A 630 7.43 17.38 40.69
N ILE A 631 6.24 17.23 40.12
CA ILE A 631 5.87 16.15 39.19
C ILE A 631 5.44 16.73 37.84
N GLN A 632 5.55 15.94 36.76
CA GLN A 632 5.15 16.35 35.41
C GLN A 632 3.72 15.92 35.10
N ASN A 633 3.31 14.76 35.58
CA ASN A 633 1.97 14.22 35.42
C ASN A 633 1.25 14.30 36.77
N GLY A 634 0.62 15.43 37.09
CA GLY A 634 -0.22 15.54 38.29
C GLY A 634 -1.67 15.16 38.06
N ALA A 635 -2.45 15.24 39.13
CA ALA A 635 -3.89 15.01 39.08
C ALA A 635 -4.61 16.23 38.46
N ASP A 636 -5.65 15.97 37.65
CA ASP A 636 -6.43 16.99 36.96
C ASP A 636 -7.28 17.80 37.97
N GLY A 637 -6.72 18.89 38.49
CA GLY A 637 -7.43 19.91 39.25
C GLY A 637 -7.87 19.53 40.68
N GLN A 638 -7.76 18.26 41.09
CA GLN A 638 -8.05 17.81 42.45
C GLN A 638 -6.85 17.09 43.07
N VAL A 639 -6.65 17.27 44.39
CA VAL A 639 -5.59 16.57 45.13
C VAL A 639 -6.01 15.12 45.38
N GLU A 640 -5.14 14.19 45.05
CA GLU A 640 -5.29 12.77 45.36
C GLU A 640 -4.53 12.45 46.65
N ALA A 641 -5.11 11.64 47.54
CA ALA A 641 -4.45 11.17 48.75
C ALA A 641 -4.42 9.64 48.79
N SER A 642 -3.24 9.06 49.00
CA SER A 642 -3.08 7.60 49.09
C SER A 642 -2.40 7.17 50.38
N LEU A 643 -2.91 6.10 51.01
CA LEU A 643 -2.32 5.41 52.16
C LEU A 643 -1.41 4.28 51.65
N ALA A 644 -0.20 4.16 52.19
CA ALA A 644 0.68 3.04 51.86
C ALA A 644 0.23 1.73 52.53
N ALA A 645 0.05 0.68 51.73
CA ALA A 645 -0.16 -0.69 52.21
C ALA A 645 1.17 -1.31 52.68
N ASP A 646 1.14 -2.09 53.76
CA ASP A 646 2.31 -2.85 54.25
C ASP A 646 2.33 -4.29 53.70
N SER A 647 3.46 -5.00 53.77
CA SER A 647 3.63 -6.37 53.28
C SER A 647 2.66 -7.37 53.94
N GLN A 648 2.36 -7.21 55.22
CA GLN A 648 1.36 -8.02 55.93
C GLN A 648 -0.07 -7.85 55.37
N HIS A 649 -0.38 -6.71 54.75
CA HIS A 649 -1.65 -6.49 54.09
C HIS A 649 -1.73 -7.23 52.75
N LEU A 650 -0.59 -7.50 52.10
CA LEU A 650 -0.53 -8.27 50.85
C LEU A 650 -0.78 -9.77 51.10
N GLU A 651 -0.20 -10.33 52.16
CA GLU A 651 -0.41 -11.74 52.55
C GLU A 651 -1.87 -12.06 52.88
N TRP A 652 -2.59 -11.14 53.53
CA TRP A 652 -4.03 -11.29 53.81
C TRP A 652 -4.88 -11.27 52.53
N VAL A 653 -4.50 -10.42 51.57
CA VAL A 653 -5.15 -10.33 50.26
C VAL A 653 -4.94 -11.63 49.47
N GLU A 654 -3.77 -12.26 49.60
CA GLU A 654 -3.49 -13.58 49.01
C GLU A 654 -4.24 -14.72 49.71
N ALA A 655 -4.31 -14.71 51.04
CA ALA A 655 -5.06 -15.71 51.81
C ALA A 655 -6.57 -15.71 51.48
N SER A 656 -7.12 -14.53 51.17
CA SER A 656 -8.52 -14.39 50.72
C SER A 656 -8.76 -14.95 49.32
N LEU A 657 -7.72 -15.10 48.49
CA LEU A 657 -7.77 -15.62 47.12
C LEU A 657 -7.51 -17.14 47.04
N ALA A 658 -6.69 -17.68 47.94
CA ALA A 658 -6.45 -19.12 48.05
C ALA A 658 -7.70 -19.91 48.48
N ALA A 659 -8.76 -19.21 48.91
CA ALA A 659 -9.98 -19.78 49.44
C ALA A 659 -11.03 -20.17 48.39
N ASP A 660 -10.77 -20.07 47.08
CA ASP A 660 -11.84 -20.27 46.09
C ASP A 660 -12.07 -21.72 45.65
N SER A 661 -13.36 -22.03 45.47
CA SER A 661 -13.99 -23.15 44.75
C SER A 661 -14.25 -24.53 45.40
N GLN A 662 -13.63 -24.96 46.51
CA GLN A 662 -14.01 -26.24 47.17
C GLN A 662 -14.38 -26.17 48.66
N HIS A 663 -14.18 -25.04 49.34
CA HIS A 663 -14.38 -24.94 50.80
C HIS A 663 -15.25 -23.74 51.25
N LEU A 664 -16.04 -23.15 50.36
CA LEU A 664 -16.96 -22.06 50.72
C LEU A 664 -18.05 -22.48 51.72
N GLU A 665 -18.36 -23.78 51.87
CA GLU A 665 -19.32 -24.27 52.88
C GLU A 665 -18.72 -24.52 54.28
N GLN A 666 -17.39 -24.43 54.47
CA GLN A 666 -16.76 -24.67 55.78
C GLN A 666 -16.11 -23.44 56.42
N VAL A 667 -15.93 -22.34 55.69
CA VAL A 667 -15.34 -21.11 56.24
C VAL A 667 -16.34 -20.27 57.04
N GLU A 668 -17.64 -20.55 56.96
CA GLU A 668 -18.67 -19.94 57.84
C GLU A 668 -18.50 -20.29 59.34
N ALA A 669 -17.56 -21.16 59.71
CA ALA A 669 -17.41 -21.66 61.08
C ALA A 669 -16.05 -21.35 61.74
N SER A 670 -15.33 -20.30 61.31
CA SER A 670 -14.16 -19.82 62.07
C SER A 670 -14.44 -18.43 62.67
N PRO A 671 -14.70 -18.32 63.99
CA PRO A 671 -14.97 -17.04 64.67
C PRO A 671 -13.73 -16.12 64.76
N ALA A 672 -12.61 -16.47 64.12
CA ALA A 672 -11.44 -15.61 63.99
C ALA A 672 -11.52 -14.63 62.80
N ALA A 673 -12.49 -14.81 61.88
CA ALA A 673 -12.68 -13.95 60.72
C ALA A 673 -13.48 -12.66 61.02
N ASP A 674 -14.21 -12.62 62.14
CA ASP A 674 -15.11 -11.50 62.50
C ASP A 674 -14.40 -10.31 63.20
N SER A 675 -13.06 -10.32 63.33
CA SER A 675 -12.35 -9.28 64.10
C SER A 675 -11.01 -8.83 63.55
N GLN A 676 -10.57 -9.31 62.38
CA GLN A 676 -9.32 -8.87 61.76
C GLN A 676 -9.62 -7.86 60.66
N HIS A 677 -9.91 -6.63 61.06
CA HIS A 677 -10.01 -5.50 60.14
C HIS A 677 -8.64 -5.28 59.47
N LEU A 678 -8.61 -4.90 58.17
CA LEU A 678 -7.40 -4.33 57.56
C LEU A 678 -7.04 -3.06 58.32
N GLU A 679 -6.05 -3.16 59.19
CA GLU A 679 -5.54 -2.01 59.95
C GLU A 679 -4.45 -1.31 59.14
N TRP A 680 -4.87 -0.41 58.23
CA TRP A 680 -3.98 0.48 57.47
C TRP A 680 -3.15 1.45 58.34
N ASN A 681 -3.42 1.44 59.65
CA ASN A 681 -2.84 2.33 60.63
C ASN A 681 -1.66 1.67 61.32
N HIS A 682 -0.61 2.44 61.55
CA HIS A 682 0.41 2.07 62.50
C HIS A 682 -0.01 2.57 63.89
N PHE A 683 0.09 1.69 64.89
CA PHE A 683 0.01 2.14 66.27
C PHE A 683 1.29 2.91 66.59
N VAL A 684 1.19 4.24 66.64
CA VAL A 684 2.29 5.09 67.06
C VAL A 684 2.15 5.33 68.56
N GLU A 685 2.95 4.61 69.34
CA GLU A 685 2.96 4.74 70.80
C GLU A 685 3.56 6.10 71.20
N THR A 686 2.74 6.99 71.76
CA THR A 686 3.16 8.34 72.14
C THR A 686 3.67 8.43 73.59
N MET A 687 3.19 7.59 74.50
CA MET A 687 3.68 7.48 75.88
C MET A 687 3.37 6.11 76.50
N ARG A 688 4.36 5.48 77.14
CA ARG A 688 4.12 4.48 78.19
C ARG A 688 3.81 5.21 79.48
N VAL A 689 2.57 5.10 79.97
CA VAL A 689 2.23 5.56 81.32
C VAL A 689 2.35 4.37 82.25
N GLN A 690 3.41 4.32 83.07
CA GLN A 690 3.42 3.44 84.23
C GLN A 690 2.45 4.00 85.26
N SER A 691 1.22 3.50 85.26
CA SER A 691 0.28 3.76 86.35
C SER A 691 0.65 2.88 87.55
N VAL A 692 1.35 3.46 88.52
CA VAL A 692 1.59 2.96 89.89
C VAL A 692 2.47 1.68 89.97
N PRO A 693 3.42 1.57 90.93
CA PRO A 693 4.42 0.49 90.96
C PRO A 693 3.90 -0.94 91.24
N SER A 694 2.59 -1.18 91.27
CA SER A 694 2.02 -2.44 91.75
C SER A 694 0.91 -3.06 90.90
N SER A 695 0.61 -2.54 89.71
CA SER A 695 -0.28 -3.20 88.75
C SER A 695 0.47 -3.47 87.44
N SER A 696 0.32 -4.68 86.91
CA SER A 696 0.87 -5.12 85.61
C SER A 696 0.20 -4.47 84.39
N ASP A 697 -0.68 -3.50 84.61
CA ASP A 697 -1.40 -2.80 83.54
C ASP A 697 -0.55 -1.62 83.05
N GLU A 698 0.29 -1.90 82.06
CA GLU A 698 0.89 -0.87 81.21
C GLU A 698 -0.22 -0.22 80.38
N SER A 699 -0.59 1.02 80.68
CA SER A 699 -1.51 1.80 79.84
C SER A 699 -0.70 2.63 78.86
N ALA A 700 -0.66 2.21 77.59
CA ALA A 700 -0.11 2.99 76.51
C ALA A 700 -1.14 4.03 76.04
N VAL A 701 -0.76 5.31 76.05
CA VAL A 701 -1.52 6.35 75.32
C VAL A 701 -0.83 6.50 73.97
N GLY A 702 -1.46 5.96 72.92
CA GLY A 702 -0.99 6.00 71.54
C GLY A 702 -1.96 6.71 70.61
N CYS A 703 -1.46 7.14 69.45
CA CYS A 703 -2.28 7.63 68.36
C CYS A 703 -2.19 6.65 67.18
N TRP A 704 -3.33 6.40 66.55
CA TRP A 704 -3.40 5.63 65.31
C TRP A 704 -3.18 6.57 64.15
N LEU A 705 -2.06 6.41 63.46
CA LEU A 705 -1.74 7.19 62.27
C LEU A 705 -1.29 6.29 61.14
N PRO A 706 -1.59 6.65 59.89
CA PRO A 706 -1.03 5.95 58.76
C PRO A 706 0.50 6.06 58.77
N ARG A 707 1.20 5.01 58.38
CA ARG A 707 2.67 4.98 58.35
C ARG A 707 3.24 5.95 57.33
N LEU A 708 2.58 6.05 56.18
CA LEU A 708 2.95 6.90 55.06
C LEU A 708 1.67 7.30 54.32
N ILE A 709 1.51 8.60 54.07
CA ILE A 709 0.56 9.11 53.10
C ILE A 709 1.30 9.80 51.96
N THR A 710 0.70 9.76 50.77
CA THR A 710 1.15 10.53 49.62
C THR A 710 0.01 11.44 49.18
N LEU A 711 0.30 12.74 49.05
CA LEU A 711 -0.60 13.73 48.50
C LEU A 711 -0.07 14.13 47.12
N ARG A 712 -0.92 14.07 46.10
CA ARG A 712 -0.54 14.40 44.72
C ARG A 712 -1.50 15.45 44.17
N GLY A 713 -0.95 16.62 43.84
CA GLY A 713 -1.64 17.69 43.13
C GLY A 713 -1.32 17.69 41.63
N SER A 714 -1.55 18.81 40.96
CA SER A 714 -1.33 18.99 39.52
C SER A 714 0.14 19.12 39.12
N THR A 715 0.98 19.68 39.99
CA THR A 715 2.42 19.88 39.73
C THR A 715 3.32 19.44 40.88
N THR A 716 2.74 19.05 42.01
CA THR A 716 3.48 18.73 43.24
C THR A 716 3.01 17.43 43.86
N MET A 717 3.96 16.70 44.45
CA MET A 717 3.70 15.52 45.27
C MET A 717 4.36 15.69 46.64
N ALA A 718 3.64 15.39 47.71
CA ALA A 718 4.15 15.32 49.07
C ALA A 718 4.09 13.89 49.59
N GLU A 719 5.23 13.33 49.99
CA GLU A 719 5.30 12.11 50.80
C GLU A 719 5.45 12.48 52.27
N ILE A 720 4.56 11.96 53.11
CA ILE A 720 4.49 12.33 54.53
C ILE A 720 4.56 11.07 55.37
N ARG A 721 5.60 10.96 56.19
CA ARG A 721 5.79 9.85 57.13
C ARG A 721 5.54 10.32 58.54
N PHE A 722 4.72 9.57 59.26
CA PHE A 722 4.41 9.85 60.65
C PHE A 722 5.32 9.01 61.54
N SER A 723 5.92 9.65 62.54
CA SER A 723 6.79 8.99 63.50
C SER A 723 6.63 9.64 64.87
N CYS A 724 6.91 8.88 65.93
CA CYS A 724 7.00 9.40 67.29
C CYS A 724 8.45 9.38 67.74
N SER A 725 8.92 10.48 68.32
CA SER A 725 10.23 10.56 68.95
C SER A 725 10.17 11.35 70.26
N GLN A 726 10.62 10.72 71.34
CA GLN A 726 10.74 11.37 72.65
C GLN A 726 11.73 12.53 72.65
N LEU A 727 12.68 12.56 71.70
CA LEU A 727 13.65 13.65 71.54
C LEU A 727 13.02 14.96 71.07
N VAL A 728 11.79 14.89 70.54
CA VAL A 728 11.09 16.02 69.90
C VAL A 728 9.98 16.60 70.79
N GLY A 729 9.45 15.81 71.73
CA GLY A 729 8.19 16.08 72.45
C GLY A 729 8.14 17.18 73.50
N SER A 730 9.05 18.18 73.53
CA SER A 730 8.80 19.32 74.45
C SER A 730 9.50 20.65 74.15
N ARG A 731 10.56 20.71 73.32
CA ARG A 731 11.19 22.01 72.95
C ARG A 731 11.84 21.96 71.58
N MET A 732 11.04 22.15 70.53
CA MET A 732 11.47 22.35 69.14
C MET A 732 11.95 23.78 68.83
N SER A 733 11.91 24.71 69.80
CA SER A 733 12.41 26.07 69.66
C SER A 733 13.85 26.21 70.18
N GLY A 734 14.79 26.52 69.28
CA GLY A 734 16.17 26.90 69.61
C GLY A 734 17.23 26.40 68.60
N PRO A 735 18.47 26.92 68.65
CA PRO A 735 19.54 26.61 67.68
C PRO A 735 19.99 25.13 67.66
N ALA A 736 19.60 24.34 68.67
CA ALA A 736 19.92 22.91 68.76
C ALA A 736 18.81 21.98 68.20
N ALA A 737 17.71 22.52 67.68
CA ALA A 737 16.60 21.72 67.17
C ALA A 737 17.00 20.86 65.97
N GLY A 738 17.77 21.42 65.02
CA GLY A 738 18.31 20.70 63.87
C GLY A 738 19.12 19.45 64.22
N ALA A 739 19.93 19.51 65.29
CA ALA A 739 20.74 18.40 65.75
C ALA A 739 19.90 17.27 66.40
N ARG A 740 18.83 17.61 67.11
CA ARG A 740 17.92 16.62 67.72
C ARG A 740 17.06 15.90 66.69
N ILE A 741 16.64 16.61 65.63
CA ILE A 741 15.93 16.02 64.49
C ILE A 741 16.86 15.09 63.71
N ALA A 742 18.10 15.49 63.45
CA ALA A 742 19.09 14.63 62.81
C ALA A 742 19.37 13.37 63.65
N ALA A 743 19.42 13.50 64.98
CA ALA A 743 19.56 12.37 65.89
C ALA A 743 18.32 11.45 65.88
N ALA A 744 17.10 11.99 65.87
CA ALA A 744 15.87 11.22 65.77
C ALA A 744 15.73 10.52 64.40
N ALA A 745 16.12 11.18 63.31
CA ALA A 745 16.17 10.59 61.98
C ALA A 745 17.22 9.46 61.89
N ALA A 746 18.38 9.62 62.52
CA ALA A 746 19.41 8.59 62.62
C ALA A 746 18.97 7.41 63.52
N GLU A 747 18.27 7.68 64.62
CA GLU A 747 17.66 6.66 65.49
C GLU A 747 16.61 5.85 64.71
N HIS A 748 15.74 6.52 63.95
CA HIS A 748 14.75 5.86 63.09
C HIS A 748 15.40 5.03 61.97
N GLN A 749 16.50 5.49 61.38
CA GLN A 749 17.28 4.69 60.41
C GLN A 749 17.92 3.46 61.05
N ARG A 750 18.47 3.59 62.27
CA ARG A 750 19.03 2.44 63.02
C ARG A 750 17.95 1.41 63.37
N TRP A 751 16.76 1.87 63.74
CA TRP A 751 15.61 0.99 64.02
C TRP A 751 15.18 0.22 62.77
N LYS A 752 15.18 0.88 61.59
CA LYS A 752 14.94 0.22 60.29
C LYS A 752 16.02 -0.80 59.91
N GLN A 753 17.28 -0.52 60.24
CA GLN A 753 18.39 -1.43 59.98
C GLN A 753 18.30 -2.67 60.89
N ALA A 754 18.11 -2.48 62.20
CA ALA A 754 17.98 -3.56 63.17
C ALA A 754 16.83 -4.53 62.82
N ARG A 755 15.69 -4.00 62.37
CA ARG A 755 14.54 -4.83 61.97
C ARG A 755 14.76 -5.61 60.68
N ARG A 756 15.62 -5.11 59.77
CA ARG A 756 16.04 -5.84 58.56
C ARG A 756 17.11 -6.89 58.84
N ASP A 757 17.80 -6.78 59.97
CA ASP A 757 18.79 -7.75 60.41
C ASP A 757 18.15 -8.87 61.26
N ASP A 758 16.94 -8.65 61.78
CA ASP A 758 16.12 -9.61 62.56
C ASP A 758 15.09 -10.39 61.70
N ASP A 759 14.76 -9.90 60.49
CA ASP A 759 13.98 -10.58 59.44
C ASP A 759 14.92 -11.25 58.41
#